data_AF-A0ABD2XP74-F1
#
_entry.id   AF-A0ABD2XP74-F1
#
_cell.length_a   1.000
_cell.length_b   1.000
_cell.length_c   1.000
_cell.angle_alpha   90.00
_cell.angle_beta   90.00
_cell.angle_gamma   90.00
#
_symmetry.space_group_name_H-M   'P 1'
#
loop_
_entity.id
_entity.type
_entity.pdbx_description
1 polymer ?
#
loop_
_entity_poly.entity_id
_entity_poly.type
_entity_poly.pdbx_seq_one_letter_code
_entity_poly.pdbx_strand_id
1 'polypeptide(L)'
;MALTVLNKEYFLRKDNADSLINLVNYIKSRDIVQEHLDDREILINIIRSGMRRFVNDRLSAQQLEEFKVTIIDFSLDYLKEVNLYRINHGILAVACLEYVLFPRLSDEEYFELYNCDIAEATMLYNMLDADQEPNDDIKRSAASFFAWPDRLRENGCLKAVRSYLQGIHIEFDELDHIRKKSIEVINEMAENVLEPVRDHPPVPLPVPVPVPAGDQEPRPVIPINEMAENVLGPVRDHPPVPLPVPVPVPADDQEPRPVAPISVDEEYLSAVSETAESGYSQRIRYNTMDQVYFRQKIHADAIIGLQNYLIEHNIKRNDLENNDTLRDMIRETIGRRQNNDPNEEEKGTLKRMIFLYTLDFLKAINLYRINDGILLVACIELVLYPGRSDKKYKSIYLSSYPQAKEVYTKLCGIPKDTKINKAILKSARRFLFCHKYAKNIEYLEKIRSYLRELVRRESIDDEEKKFIRDRTIQLITGNEDIQIIQPPENNADPIEDHSSTSSKALYMNREYFLKQSNADLIISLRKHLIDNDIKRENLENKDDLIDILLAGTRRSSSFLPTTGELETLKRTLLNFTIDYLKETDLYRMNRGILLVACVERLLLPGKDVEKYLEIYNCSQSMAIKLYNKLCDFPEEHELDDAIVKSSECFFRNKKFSNQNRCLETVRLYLNGIDMDDEKLKFIKETSILLINDKAAMDTVKPPLITKLLIEPNLFTKHQSRLPAPKAPVEMSNRQARVSVSRISDDFAQHYQSGQTVLAIRKSDSNFWPAKIIEIGKYLMYVKFFPLSERMDVITLKEDVKAFSLIGIHNTIQARSPDLTRECFMNALALACAELQERIFC
;
A
#
# COMPACT_ATOMS: atom_id res chain seq x y z
N MET A 1 -29.12 19.58 -29.76
CA MET A 1 -28.32 19.94 -28.57
C MET A 1 -28.42 21.44 -28.40
N ALA A 2 -28.73 21.93 -27.20
CA ALA A 2 -28.73 23.36 -26.92
C ALA A 2 -27.29 23.91 -27.09
N LEU A 3 -27.15 25.10 -27.67
CA LEU A 3 -25.86 25.78 -27.77
C LEU A 3 -25.40 26.15 -26.36
N THR A 4 -24.21 25.70 -25.96
CA THR A 4 -23.59 26.13 -24.71
C THR A 4 -23.20 27.60 -24.85
N VAL A 5 -23.82 28.45 -24.04
CA VAL A 5 -23.57 29.89 -23.94
C VAL A 5 -22.38 30.10 -22.99
N LEU A 6 -21.33 30.79 -23.45
CA LEU A 6 -20.10 31.04 -22.69
C LEU A 6 -20.20 32.35 -21.89
N ASN A 7 -21.22 32.43 -21.03
CA ASN A 7 -21.51 33.60 -20.20
C ASN A 7 -20.87 33.52 -18.80
N LYS A 8 -21.08 34.53 -17.95
CA LYS A 8 -20.62 34.53 -16.56
C LYS A 8 -21.03 33.26 -15.79
N GLU A 9 -22.27 32.83 -15.96
CA GLU A 9 -22.82 31.61 -15.37
C GLU A 9 -22.03 30.35 -15.77
N TYR A 10 -21.57 30.27 -17.03
CA TYR A 10 -20.70 29.19 -17.47
C TYR A 10 -19.43 29.10 -16.62
N PHE A 11 -18.79 30.22 -16.29
CA PHE A 11 -17.56 30.26 -15.50
C PHE A 11 -17.77 30.13 -13.99
N LEU A 12 -18.97 30.41 -13.47
CA LEU A 12 -19.32 30.13 -12.08
C LEU A 12 -19.44 28.62 -11.82
N ARG A 13 -19.90 27.85 -12.81
CA ARG A 13 -20.18 26.42 -12.65
C ARG A 13 -18.94 25.58 -12.35
N LYS A 14 -19.12 24.69 -11.38
CA LYS A 14 -18.10 23.77 -10.86
C LYS A 14 -17.46 22.87 -11.92
N ASP A 15 -18.21 22.47 -12.95
CA ASP A 15 -17.74 21.58 -14.02
C ASP A 15 -16.84 22.25 -15.06
N ASN A 16 -16.71 23.58 -15.01
CA ASN A 16 -15.90 24.38 -15.93
C ASN A 16 -14.65 24.99 -15.26
N ALA A 17 -14.31 24.54 -14.05
CA ALA A 17 -13.16 25.05 -13.31
C ALA A 17 -11.83 24.88 -14.08
N ASP A 18 -11.62 23.72 -14.69
CA ASP A 18 -10.47 23.44 -15.55
C ASP A 18 -10.42 24.36 -16.78
N SER A 19 -11.58 24.64 -17.35
CA SER A 19 -11.75 25.47 -18.54
C SER A 19 -11.40 26.93 -18.23
N LEU A 20 -11.79 27.43 -17.04
CA LEU A 20 -11.39 28.75 -16.53
C LEU A 20 -9.89 28.83 -16.24
N ILE A 21 -9.32 27.82 -15.57
CA ILE A 21 -7.88 27.77 -15.27
C ILE A 21 -7.06 27.79 -16.56
N ASN A 22 -7.41 26.95 -17.53
CA ASN A 22 -6.71 26.89 -18.81
C ASN A 22 -6.85 28.21 -19.58
N LEU A 23 -8.04 28.85 -19.55
CA LEU A 23 -8.28 30.16 -20.15
C LEU A 23 -7.35 31.23 -19.59
N VAL A 24 -7.27 31.35 -18.27
CA VAL A 24 -6.43 32.36 -17.63
C VAL A 24 -4.95 32.10 -17.87
N ASN A 25 -4.52 30.83 -17.83
CA ASN A 25 -3.15 30.47 -18.19
C ASN A 25 -2.81 30.81 -19.65
N TYR A 26 -3.77 30.64 -20.57
CA TYR A 26 -3.62 31.02 -21.97
C TYR A 26 -3.51 32.54 -22.14
N ILE A 27 -4.40 33.30 -21.49
CA ILE A 27 -4.38 34.76 -21.48
C ILE A 27 -3.03 35.29 -20.98
N LYS A 28 -2.50 34.72 -19.88
CA LYS A 28 -1.19 35.09 -19.31
C LYS A 28 -0.03 34.73 -20.23
N SER A 29 0.01 33.49 -20.72
CA SER A 29 1.14 32.99 -21.52
C SER A 29 1.26 33.62 -22.91
N ARG A 30 0.16 34.14 -23.46
CA ARG A 30 0.11 34.79 -24.77
C ARG A 30 0.03 36.31 -24.69
N ASP A 31 0.09 36.87 -23.49
CA ASP A 31 -0.09 38.30 -23.21
C ASP A 31 -1.30 38.90 -23.96
N ILE A 32 -2.46 38.26 -23.78
CA ILE A 32 -3.68 38.70 -24.44
C ILE A 32 -4.10 40.06 -23.86
N VAL A 33 -4.26 41.05 -24.73
CA VAL A 33 -4.79 42.39 -24.44
C VAL A 33 -6.18 42.55 -25.05
N GLN A 34 -6.90 43.61 -24.68
CA GLN A 34 -8.29 43.79 -25.06
C GLN A 34 -8.48 43.91 -26.57
N GLU A 35 -7.52 44.49 -27.30
CA GLU A 35 -7.59 44.59 -28.77
C GLU A 35 -7.59 43.21 -29.46
N HIS A 36 -6.99 42.20 -28.84
CA HIS A 36 -6.99 40.84 -29.38
C HIS A 36 -8.37 40.18 -29.35
N LEU A 37 -9.31 40.70 -28.53
CA LEU A 37 -10.68 40.19 -28.47
C LEU A 37 -11.54 40.63 -29.65
N ASP A 38 -11.07 41.56 -30.50
CA ASP A 38 -11.73 41.92 -31.75
C ASP A 38 -11.36 40.98 -32.90
N ASP A 39 -10.28 40.23 -32.77
CA ASP A 39 -9.85 39.24 -33.77
C ASP A 39 -10.59 37.91 -33.56
N ARG A 40 -11.37 37.54 -34.58
CA ARG A 40 -12.17 36.32 -34.57
C ARG A 40 -11.32 35.05 -34.47
N GLU A 41 -10.17 34.98 -35.13
CA GLU A 41 -9.29 33.81 -35.07
C GLU A 41 -8.66 33.69 -33.69
N ILE A 42 -8.29 34.82 -33.08
CA ILE A 42 -7.78 34.83 -31.71
C ILE A 42 -8.86 34.38 -30.72
N LEU A 43 -10.10 34.86 -30.83
CA LEU A 43 -11.22 34.39 -29.98
C LEU A 43 -11.44 32.87 -30.13
N ILE A 44 -11.40 32.33 -31.34
CA ILE A 44 -11.51 30.88 -31.59
C ILE A 44 -10.34 30.13 -30.93
N ASN A 45 -9.13 30.66 -31.03
CA ASN A 45 -7.94 30.05 -30.44
C ASN A 45 -7.97 30.11 -28.90
N ILE A 46 -8.48 31.19 -28.31
CA ILE A 46 -8.69 31.29 -26.86
C ILE A 46 -9.68 30.21 -26.40
N ILE A 47 -10.79 30.00 -27.12
CA ILE A 47 -11.77 28.96 -26.75
C ILE A 47 -11.19 27.55 -26.95
N ARG A 48 -10.59 27.27 -28.12
CA ARG A 48 -10.12 25.92 -28.46
C ARG A 48 -8.85 25.52 -27.74
N SER A 49 -7.85 26.39 -27.76
CA SER A 49 -6.54 26.14 -27.17
C SER A 49 -6.47 26.61 -25.72
N GLY A 50 -7.12 27.73 -25.41
CA GLY A 50 -7.15 28.28 -24.06
C GLY A 50 -8.10 27.52 -23.14
N MET A 51 -9.34 27.24 -23.53
CA MET A 51 -10.27 26.48 -22.65
C MET A 51 -10.18 24.96 -22.84
N ARG A 52 -9.54 24.48 -23.92
CA ARG A 52 -9.55 23.07 -24.36
C ARG A 52 -10.96 22.51 -24.57
N ARG A 53 -11.90 23.38 -24.97
CA ARG A 53 -13.30 23.05 -25.28
C ARG A 53 -13.58 23.32 -26.76
N PHE A 54 -14.60 22.68 -27.32
CA PHE A 54 -15.05 22.90 -28.71
C PHE A 54 -13.96 22.66 -29.77
N VAL A 55 -13.01 21.75 -29.51
CA VAL A 55 -11.88 21.46 -30.40
C VAL A 55 -12.35 21.03 -31.79
N ASN A 56 -13.43 20.23 -31.84
CA ASN A 56 -14.02 19.72 -33.08
C ASN A 56 -15.33 20.41 -33.45
N ASP A 57 -15.84 21.30 -32.60
CA ASP A 57 -17.15 21.94 -32.81
C ASP A 57 -17.01 23.24 -33.60
N ARG A 58 -18.04 23.55 -34.39
CA ARG A 58 -18.15 24.82 -35.09
C ARG A 58 -18.78 25.86 -34.15
N LEU A 59 -17.98 26.81 -33.68
CA LEU A 59 -18.46 27.92 -32.85
C LEU A 59 -19.36 28.86 -33.66
N SER A 60 -20.53 29.17 -33.14
CA SER A 60 -21.44 30.15 -33.74
C SER A 60 -20.94 31.58 -33.50
N ALA A 61 -21.36 32.53 -34.35
CA ALA A 61 -21.03 33.95 -34.14
C ALA A 61 -21.57 34.47 -32.79
N GLN A 62 -22.74 33.97 -32.38
CA GLN A 62 -23.34 34.30 -31.09
C GLN A 62 -22.48 33.80 -29.92
N GLN A 63 -21.95 32.58 -29.98
CA GLN A 63 -21.08 32.05 -28.91
C GLN A 63 -19.77 32.83 -28.78
N LEU A 64 -19.21 33.29 -29.90
CA LEU A 64 -18.01 34.12 -29.90
C LEU A 64 -18.29 35.50 -29.29
N GLU A 65 -19.43 36.11 -29.63
CA GLU A 65 -19.83 37.40 -29.08
C GLU A 65 -20.14 37.32 -27.58
N GLU A 66 -20.88 36.31 -27.15
CA GLU A 66 -21.16 36.08 -25.72
C GLU A 66 -19.89 35.83 -24.92
N PHE A 67 -18.96 35.04 -25.46
CA PHE A 67 -17.65 34.84 -24.86
C PHE A 67 -16.87 36.16 -24.75
N LYS A 68 -16.81 36.94 -25.85
CA LYS A 68 -16.13 38.25 -25.88
C LYS A 68 -16.71 39.19 -24.82
N VAL A 69 -18.02 39.36 -24.80
CA VAL A 69 -18.72 40.22 -23.81
C VAL A 69 -18.41 39.76 -22.39
N THR A 70 -18.37 38.45 -22.15
CA THR A 70 -18.06 37.89 -20.82
C THR A 70 -16.63 38.16 -20.39
N ILE A 71 -15.65 38.03 -21.28
CA ILE A 71 -14.25 38.36 -20.97
C ILE A 71 -14.08 39.87 -20.72
N ILE A 72 -14.80 40.72 -21.45
CA ILE A 72 -14.82 42.17 -21.24
C ILE A 72 -15.48 42.51 -19.89
N ASP A 73 -16.59 41.86 -19.54
CA ASP A 73 -17.29 42.06 -18.26
C ASP A 73 -16.41 41.67 -17.06
N PHE A 74 -15.64 40.58 -17.19
CA PHE A 74 -14.65 40.26 -16.17
C PHE A 74 -13.46 41.22 -16.14
N SER A 75 -13.12 41.92 -17.24
CA SER A 75 -11.82 42.56 -17.50
C SER A 75 -10.66 41.57 -17.58
N LEU A 76 -9.83 41.71 -18.63
CA LEU A 76 -8.62 40.88 -18.80
C LEU A 76 -7.61 41.08 -17.66
N ASP A 77 -7.46 42.31 -17.19
CA ASP A 77 -6.52 42.62 -16.10
C ASP A 77 -6.98 41.98 -14.80
N TYR A 78 -8.29 42.03 -14.52
CA TYR A 78 -8.85 41.34 -13.37
C TYR A 78 -8.69 39.82 -13.48
N LEU A 79 -8.96 39.22 -14.64
CA LEU A 79 -8.73 37.77 -14.86
C LEU A 79 -7.27 37.36 -14.69
N LYS A 80 -6.32 38.24 -15.01
CA LYS A 80 -4.88 37.97 -14.82
C LYS A 80 -4.49 38.02 -13.33
N GLU A 81 -5.06 38.92 -12.54
CA GLU A 81 -4.64 39.15 -11.15
C GLU A 81 -5.46 38.40 -10.11
N VAL A 82 -6.75 38.13 -10.37
CA VAL A 82 -7.65 37.57 -9.37
C VAL A 82 -7.38 36.10 -9.06
N ASN A 83 -7.51 35.74 -7.79
CA ASN A 83 -7.59 34.35 -7.39
C ASN A 83 -8.91 33.72 -7.87
N LEU A 84 -8.83 32.66 -8.67
CA LEU A 84 -9.96 32.11 -9.41
C LEU A 84 -11.05 31.46 -8.53
N TYR A 85 -10.78 31.21 -7.24
CA TYR A 85 -11.83 30.86 -6.28
C TYR A 85 -12.85 31.99 -6.06
N ARG A 86 -12.52 33.23 -6.43
CA ARG A 86 -13.44 34.37 -6.42
C ARG A 86 -14.42 34.35 -7.61
N ILE A 87 -14.16 33.50 -8.61
CA ILE A 87 -14.97 33.39 -9.83
C ILE A 87 -15.67 32.04 -9.91
N ASN A 88 -14.99 30.92 -9.65
CA ASN A 88 -15.55 29.59 -9.89
C ASN A 88 -15.89 28.84 -8.61
N HIS A 89 -17.12 28.31 -8.51
CA HIS A 89 -17.59 27.59 -7.31
C HIS A 89 -16.85 26.28 -7.07
N GLY A 90 -16.34 25.64 -8.12
CA GLY A 90 -15.52 24.43 -7.99
C GLY A 90 -14.15 24.72 -7.38
N ILE A 91 -13.52 25.83 -7.76
CA ILE A 91 -12.26 26.28 -7.16
C ILE A 91 -12.50 26.74 -5.72
N LEU A 92 -13.60 27.47 -5.47
CA LEU A 92 -13.99 27.90 -4.13
C LEU A 92 -14.24 26.72 -3.18
N ALA A 93 -14.96 25.69 -3.62
CA ALA A 93 -15.24 24.52 -2.80
C ALA A 93 -13.97 23.76 -2.39
N VAL A 94 -13.01 23.62 -3.31
CA VAL A 94 -11.70 23.00 -3.03
C VAL A 94 -10.90 23.90 -2.09
N ALA A 95 -10.86 25.21 -2.32
CA ALA A 95 -10.16 26.14 -1.43
C ALA A 95 -10.75 26.12 0.00
N CYS A 96 -12.08 26.06 0.12
CA CYS A 96 -12.78 25.96 1.39
C CYS A 96 -12.44 24.67 2.15
N LEU A 97 -12.42 23.53 1.46
CA LEU A 97 -12.09 22.25 2.10
C LEU A 97 -10.61 22.18 2.48
N GLU A 98 -9.72 22.51 1.55
CA GLU A 98 -8.28 22.27 1.70
C GLU A 98 -7.55 23.33 2.53
N TYR A 99 -8.06 24.57 2.56
CA TYR A 99 -7.35 25.68 3.23
C TYR A 99 -8.12 26.24 4.43
N VAL A 100 -9.45 26.15 4.46
CA VAL A 100 -10.26 26.70 5.56
C VAL A 100 -10.65 25.63 6.58
N LEU A 101 -11.31 24.56 6.14
CA LEU A 101 -11.90 23.57 7.03
C LEU A 101 -10.87 22.55 7.54
N PHE A 102 -10.04 22.04 6.63
CA PHE A 102 -9.06 21.03 6.98
C PHE A 102 -7.71 21.31 6.31
N PRO A 103 -6.96 22.31 6.81
CA PRO A 103 -5.61 22.51 6.33
C PRO A 103 -4.77 21.27 6.65
N ARG A 104 -4.05 20.76 5.64
CA ARG A 104 -3.06 19.66 5.76
C ARG A 104 -3.64 18.25 5.81
N LEU A 105 -4.81 18.01 5.25
CA LEU A 105 -5.21 16.61 4.99
C LEU A 105 -4.42 16.03 3.83
N SER A 106 -4.34 14.70 3.81
CA SER A 106 -3.86 13.95 2.67
C SER A 106 -4.82 14.06 1.48
N ASP A 107 -4.30 13.82 0.28
CA ASP A 107 -5.09 13.74 -0.95
C ASP A 107 -6.26 12.76 -0.80
N GLU A 108 -6.01 11.59 -0.20
CA GLU A 108 -7.00 10.55 0.07
C GLU A 108 -8.13 11.05 0.98
N GLU A 109 -7.81 11.78 2.04
CA GLU A 109 -8.81 12.36 2.95
C GLU A 109 -9.64 13.44 2.26
N TYR A 110 -9.03 14.29 1.42
CA TYR A 110 -9.79 15.23 0.59
C TYR A 110 -10.70 14.50 -0.40
N PHE A 111 -10.27 13.38 -0.98
CA PHE A 111 -11.13 12.56 -1.85
C PHE A 111 -12.35 11.96 -1.13
N GLU A 112 -12.23 11.63 0.16
CA GLU A 112 -13.38 11.24 0.98
C GLU A 112 -14.32 12.43 1.20
N LEU A 113 -13.79 13.61 1.51
CA LEU A 113 -14.58 14.84 1.67
C LEU A 113 -15.28 15.27 0.38
N TYR A 114 -14.64 15.08 -0.77
CA TYR A 114 -15.24 15.29 -2.09
C TYR A 114 -16.33 14.27 -2.43
N ASN A 115 -16.45 13.18 -1.67
CA ASN A 115 -17.50 12.17 -1.78
C ASN A 115 -18.59 12.32 -0.73
N CYS A 116 -18.67 13.48 -0.07
CA CYS A 116 -19.56 13.66 1.07
C CYS A 116 -21.02 13.37 0.74
N ASP A 117 -21.69 12.62 1.61
CA ASP A 117 -23.15 12.53 1.61
C ASP A 117 -23.80 13.79 2.22
N ILE A 118 -25.13 13.84 2.25
CA ILE A 118 -25.86 15.01 2.78
C ILE A 118 -25.51 15.26 4.26
N ALA A 119 -25.30 14.21 5.05
CA ALA A 119 -25.00 14.35 6.47
C ALA A 119 -23.57 14.90 6.67
N GLU A 120 -22.61 14.38 5.91
CA GLU A 120 -21.24 14.87 5.90
C GLU A 120 -21.17 16.31 5.41
N ALA A 121 -21.86 16.67 4.32
CA ALA A 121 -21.92 18.04 3.82
C ALA A 121 -22.57 19.01 4.80
N THR A 122 -23.58 18.56 5.56
CA THR A 122 -24.19 19.35 6.63
C THR A 122 -23.19 19.61 7.76
N MET A 123 -22.39 18.59 8.12
CA MET A 123 -21.31 18.76 9.09
C MET A 123 -20.28 19.78 8.61
N LEU A 124 -19.86 19.71 7.34
CA LEU A 124 -18.92 20.66 6.74
C LEU A 124 -19.44 22.08 6.74
N TYR A 125 -20.73 22.27 6.42
CA TYR A 125 -21.39 23.56 6.49
C TYR A 125 -21.41 24.12 7.92
N ASN A 126 -21.76 23.31 8.91
CA ASN A 126 -21.76 23.73 10.32
C ASN A 126 -20.36 24.12 10.82
N MET A 127 -19.30 23.47 10.31
CA MET A 127 -17.92 23.81 10.63
C MET A 127 -17.46 25.16 10.05
N LEU A 128 -18.22 25.77 9.13
CA LEU A 128 -17.94 27.12 8.64
C LEU A 128 -18.43 28.22 9.61
N ASP A 129 -18.97 27.85 10.77
CA ASP A 129 -19.59 28.76 11.74
C ASP A 129 -20.74 29.59 11.12
N ALA A 130 -21.63 28.92 10.37
CA ALA A 130 -22.81 29.58 9.81
C ALA A 130 -23.81 29.96 10.93
N ASP A 131 -24.32 31.20 10.89
CA ASP A 131 -25.23 31.75 11.91
C ASP A 131 -26.62 31.08 11.97
N GLN A 132 -26.94 30.19 11.02
CA GLN A 132 -28.25 29.58 10.86
C GLN A 132 -28.16 28.06 10.82
N GLU A 133 -29.08 27.41 11.53
CA GLU A 133 -29.25 25.96 11.43
C GLU A 133 -29.70 25.61 10.00
N PRO A 134 -28.98 24.69 9.30
CA PRO A 134 -29.25 24.42 7.90
C PRO A 134 -30.62 23.75 7.73
N ASN A 135 -31.52 24.39 6.98
CA ASN A 135 -32.75 23.76 6.49
C ASN A 135 -32.44 22.72 5.40
N ASP A 136 -33.43 21.94 4.95
CA ASP A 136 -33.20 20.84 4.00
C ASP A 136 -32.70 21.31 2.61
N ASP A 137 -32.95 22.57 2.23
CA ASP A 137 -32.43 23.17 1.00
C ASP A 137 -30.96 23.55 1.13
N ILE A 138 -30.57 24.10 2.29
CA ILE A 138 -29.17 24.37 2.64
C ILE A 138 -28.39 23.06 2.72
N LYS A 139 -28.94 22.00 3.32
CA LYS A 139 -28.29 20.67 3.37
C LYS A 139 -28.04 20.10 1.97
N ARG A 140 -29.02 20.20 1.07
CA ARG A 140 -28.88 19.77 -0.33
C ARG A 140 -27.88 20.63 -1.11
N SER A 141 -27.87 21.94 -0.85
CA SER A 141 -26.96 22.88 -1.49
C SER A 141 -25.52 22.69 -1.02
N ALA A 142 -25.31 22.47 0.28
CA ALA A 142 -24.02 22.11 0.85
C ALA A 142 -23.50 20.79 0.24
N ALA A 143 -24.37 19.79 0.09
CA ALA A 143 -24.00 18.54 -0.57
C ALA A 143 -23.58 18.76 -2.03
N SER A 144 -24.31 19.58 -2.79
CA SER A 144 -23.94 19.93 -4.17
C SER A 144 -22.63 20.74 -4.26
N PHE A 145 -22.44 21.67 -3.31
CA PHE A 145 -21.26 22.53 -3.22
C PHE A 145 -19.99 21.72 -2.92
N PHE A 146 -20.00 20.86 -1.90
CA PHE A 146 -18.81 20.08 -1.51
C PHE A 146 -18.62 18.82 -2.38
N ALA A 147 -19.69 18.10 -2.75
CA ALA A 147 -19.56 16.85 -3.49
C ALA A 147 -19.03 17.05 -4.91
N TRP A 148 -17.98 16.32 -5.25
CA TRP A 148 -17.30 16.34 -6.54
C TRP A 148 -17.63 15.05 -7.31
N PRO A 149 -18.65 15.06 -8.20
CA PRO A 149 -19.10 13.85 -8.86
C PRO A 149 -18.00 13.18 -9.70
N ASP A 150 -18.10 11.85 -9.86
CA ASP A 150 -17.12 11.00 -10.56
C ASP A 150 -16.72 11.54 -11.94
N ARG A 151 -17.68 12.09 -12.69
CA ARG A 151 -17.42 12.67 -14.02
C ARG A 151 -16.40 13.81 -13.98
N LEU A 152 -16.38 14.62 -12.92
CA LEU A 152 -15.42 15.71 -12.78
C LEU A 152 -14.05 15.19 -12.34
N ARG A 153 -14.01 14.12 -11.53
CA ARG A 153 -12.77 13.43 -11.15
C ARG A 153 -12.10 12.76 -12.35
N GLU A 154 -12.87 12.04 -13.16
CA GLU A 154 -12.37 11.31 -14.34
C GLU A 154 -11.85 12.24 -15.44
N ASN A 155 -12.41 13.45 -15.57
CA ASN A 155 -11.98 14.44 -16.56
C ASN A 155 -10.70 15.20 -16.15
N GLY A 156 -10.09 14.89 -15.00
CA GLY A 156 -8.89 15.59 -14.51
C GLY A 156 -9.15 17.03 -14.02
N CYS A 157 -10.41 17.46 -13.95
CA CYS A 157 -10.78 18.80 -13.51
C CYS A 157 -10.33 19.05 -12.06
N LEU A 158 -10.45 18.05 -11.17
CA LEU A 158 -10.08 18.21 -9.75
C LEU A 158 -8.59 18.45 -9.61
N LYS A 159 -7.82 17.67 -10.38
CA LYS A 159 -6.38 17.78 -10.43
C LYS A 159 -5.95 19.17 -10.90
N ALA A 160 -6.60 19.71 -11.93
CA ALA A 160 -6.32 21.07 -12.40
C ALA A 160 -6.59 22.13 -11.32
N VAL A 161 -7.71 22.02 -10.60
CA VAL A 161 -8.07 22.94 -9.51
C VAL A 161 -7.07 22.88 -8.36
N ARG A 162 -6.70 21.67 -7.91
CA ARG A 162 -5.74 21.48 -6.81
C ARG A 162 -4.35 21.98 -7.18
N SER A 163 -3.89 21.68 -8.40
CA SER A 163 -2.62 22.22 -8.91
C SER A 163 -2.62 23.75 -9.03
N TYR A 164 -3.76 24.35 -9.39
CA TYR A 164 -3.92 25.80 -9.40
C TYR A 164 -3.81 26.39 -7.98
N LEU A 165 -4.53 25.83 -7.00
CA LEU A 165 -4.52 26.32 -5.62
C LEU A 165 -3.17 26.14 -4.92
N GLN A 166 -2.45 25.05 -5.21
CA GLN A 166 -1.07 24.84 -4.72
C GLN A 166 -0.08 25.86 -5.28
N GLY A 167 -0.38 26.44 -6.46
CA GLY A 167 0.45 27.44 -7.12
C GLY A 167 0.22 28.87 -6.65
N ILE A 168 -0.76 29.13 -5.78
CA ILE A 168 -1.07 30.47 -5.26
C ILE A 168 -0.81 30.56 -3.76
N HIS A 169 -0.41 31.74 -3.29
CA HIS A 169 -0.30 32.05 -1.88
C HIS A 169 -1.66 32.58 -1.38
N ILE A 170 -2.26 31.90 -0.40
CA ILE A 170 -3.54 32.31 0.21
C ILE A 170 -3.22 32.92 1.58
N GLU A 171 -3.37 34.24 1.67
CA GLU A 171 -3.15 35.00 2.90
C GLU A 171 -4.29 34.76 3.91
N PHE A 172 -4.06 35.15 5.16
CA PHE A 172 -5.01 34.87 6.25
C PHE A 172 -6.38 35.56 6.06
N ASP A 173 -6.38 36.78 5.51
CA ASP A 173 -7.60 37.52 5.15
C ASP A 173 -8.37 36.86 4.00
N GLU A 174 -7.68 36.23 3.06
CA GLU A 174 -8.28 35.44 1.99
C GLU A 174 -8.98 34.18 2.53
N LEU A 175 -8.51 33.57 3.63
CA LEU A 175 -9.20 32.43 4.26
C LEU A 175 -10.58 32.82 4.81
N ASP A 176 -10.68 34.00 5.42
CA ASP A 176 -11.96 34.53 5.88
C ASP A 176 -12.89 34.87 4.72
N HIS A 177 -12.33 35.37 3.60
CA HIS A 177 -13.09 35.57 2.38
C HIS A 177 -13.64 34.24 1.83
N ILE A 178 -12.80 33.21 1.73
CA ILE A 178 -13.20 31.86 1.26
C ILE A 178 -14.29 31.29 2.15
N ARG A 179 -14.15 31.40 3.49
CA ARG A 179 -15.17 30.95 4.45
C ARG A 179 -16.51 31.64 4.20
N LYS A 180 -16.53 32.97 4.23
CA LYS A 180 -17.75 33.78 4.06
C LYS A 180 -18.40 33.55 2.70
N LYS A 181 -17.61 33.57 1.63
CA LYS A 181 -18.12 33.38 0.27
C LYS A 181 -18.64 31.96 0.05
N SER A 182 -18.09 30.95 0.70
CA SER A 182 -18.61 29.57 0.63
C SER A 182 -19.98 29.46 1.30
N ILE A 183 -20.19 30.10 2.46
CA ILE A 183 -21.51 30.17 3.12
C ILE A 183 -22.50 30.90 2.22
N GLU A 184 -22.12 32.07 1.69
CA GLU A 184 -22.95 32.86 0.78
C GLU A 184 -23.39 32.06 -0.45
N VAL A 185 -22.45 31.37 -1.12
CA VAL A 185 -22.76 30.55 -2.30
C VAL A 185 -23.68 29.37 -1.95
N ILE A 186 -23.48 28.71 -0.81
CA ILE A 186 -24.36 27.62 -0.37
C ILE A 186 -25.78 28.13 -0.10
N ASN A 187 -25.92 29.32 0.49
CA ASN A 187 -27.21 29.94 0.77
C ASN A 187 -27.89 30.43 -0.51
N GLU A 188 -27.16 31.09 -1.41
CA GLU A 188 -27.66 31.48 -2.73
C GLU A 188 -28.12 30.26 -3.53
N MET A 189 -27.37 29.17 -3.50
CA MET A 189 -27.77 27.90 -4.13
C MET A 189 -29.08 27.38 -3.54
N ALA A 190 -29.29 27.49 -2.22
CA ALA A 190 -30.52 27.07 -1.56
C ALA A 190 -31.71 27.98 -1.90
N GLU A 191 -31.51 29.29 -1.96
CA GLU A 191 -32.53 30.27 -2.37
C GLU A 191 -32.97 30.09 -3.82
N ASN A 192 -32.04 29.75 -4.72
CA ASN A 192 -32.35 29.49 -6.12
C ASN A 192 -33.10 28.16 -6.36
N VAL A 193 -33.16 27.25 -5.37
CA VAL A 193 -34.07 26.08 -5.41
C VAL A 193 -35.52 26.50 -5.16
N LEU A 194 -35.75 27.68 -4.56
CA LEU A 194 -37.07 28.18 -4.18
C LEU A 194 -37.77 29.04 -5.24
N GLU A 195 -37.16 29.36 -6.39
CA GLU A 195 -37.90 29.97 -7.50
C GLU A 195 -38.77 28.91 -8.20
N PRO A 196 -40.11 28.93 -8.02
CA PRO A 196 -40.99 28.08 -8.80
C PRO A 196 -41.02 28.64 -10.21
N VAL A 197 -41.02 27.75 -11.20
CA VAL A 197 -41.54 28.02 -12.54
C VAL A 197 -42.99 28.52 -12.38
N ARG A 198 -43.18 29.84 -12.22
CA ARG A 198 -44.43 30.52 -12.56
C ARG A 198 -44.44 30.63 -14.08
N ASP A 199 -45.18 29.74 -14.72
CA ASP A 199 -46.11 30.04 -15.82
C ASP A 199 -46.49 28.78 -16.59
N HIS A 200 -47.56 28.12 -16.13
CA HIS A 200 -48.54 27.55 -17.05
C HIS A 200 -49.92 28.08 -16.65
N PRO A 201 -50.64 28.81 -17.53
CA PRO A 201 -52.03 29.16 -17.29
C PRO A 201 -52.86 27.86 -17.24
N PRO A 202 -53.95 27.82 -16.46
CA PRO A 202 -54.74 26.61 -16.29
C PRO A 202 -55.36 26.21 -17.63
N VAL A 203 -55.06 24.99 -18.08
CA VAL A 203 -55.78 24.34 -19.18
C VAL A 203 -57.25 24.18 -18.77
N PRO A 204 -58.23 24.58 -19.61
CA PRO A 204 -59.64 24.50 -19.25
C PRO A 204 -60.08 23.06 -19.03
N LEU A 205 -60.82 22.83 -17.94
CA LEU A 205 -61.46 21.55 -17.64
C LEU A 205 -62.42 21.14 -18.77
N PRO A 206 -62.53 19.84 -19.11
CA PRO A 206 -63.51 19.37 -20.08
C PRO A 206 -64.94 19.56 -19.54
N VAL A 207 -65.78 20.14 -20.40
CA VAL A 207 -67.22 20.32 -20.23
C VAL A 207 -67.91 18.97 -19.94
N PRO A 208 -68.78 18.85 -18.92
CA PRO A 208 -69.57 17.63 -18.71
C PRO A 208 -70.79 17.59 -19.63
N VAL A 209 -71.02 16.45 -20.28
CA VAL A 209 -72.27 16.10 -21.00
C VAL A 209 -73.19 15.32 -20.03
N PRO A 210 -74.53 15.47 -20.12
CA PRO A 210 -75.43 15.42 -18.95
C PRO A 210 -76.24 14.12 -18.73
N VAL A 211 -76.58 13.88 -17.44
CA VAL A 211 -77.92 13.46 -16.89
C VAL A 211 -78.34 11.98 -17.06
N PRO A 212 -79.26 11.33 -16.26
CA PRO A 212 -80.06 11.75 -15.07
C PRO A 212 -80.08 10.79 -13.82
N ALA A 213 -80.53 11.37 -12.68
CA ALA A 213 -81.51 10.94 -11.63
C ALA A 213 -81.58 9.47 -11.14
N GLY A 214 -81.85 9.13 -9.87
CA GLY A 214 -82.16 9.80 -8.60
C GLY A 214 -81.65 8.86 -7.47
N ASP A 215 -81.86 9.01 -6.17
CA ASP A 215 -82.90 9.66 -5.39
C ASP A 215 -82.36 9.98 -3.98
N GLN A 216 -82.81 11.13 -3.47
CA GLN A 216 -83.21 11.42 -2.08
C GLN A 216 -82.20 11.37 -0.92
N GLU A 217 -81.84 12.60 -0.51
CA GLU A 217 -81.67 13.15 0.86
C GLU A 217 -82.62 12.60 1.96
N PRO A 218 -82.49 12.97 3.27
CA PRO A 218 -81.54 13.92 3.89
C PRO A 218 -80.86 13.44 5.20
N ARG A 219 -79.88 14.27 5.63
CA ARG A 219 -79.30 14.45 6.99
C ARG A 219 -80.41 14.64 8.09
N PRO A 220 -80.17 14.79 9.43
CA PRO A 220 -78.97 15.41 10.05
C PRO A 220 -78.62 15.06 11.54
N VAL A 221 -77.63 15.81 12.06
CA VAL A 221 -77.41 16.28 13.46
C VAL A 221 -76.56 15.41 14.43
N ILE A 222 -75.48 16.04 14.91
CA ILE A 222 -74.61 15.77 16.09
C ILE A 222 -75.41 16.15 17.36
N PRO A 223 -75.40 15.46 18.54
CA PRO A 223 -74.30 15.66 19.52
C PRO A 223 -74.12 14.69 20.75
N ILE A 224 -72.96 14.88 21.44
CA ILE A 224 -72.67 14.78 22.90
C ILE A 224 -72.57 13.40 23.61
N ASN A 225 -71.54 13.31 24.47
CA ASN A 225 -71.18 12.31 25.50
C ASN A 225 -72.30 11.96 26.50
N GLU A 226 -72.30 10.73 27.05
CA GLU A 226 -72.08 10.42 28.49
C GLU A 226 -72.46 8.98 28.90
N MET A 227 -71.60 8.38 29.76
CA MET A 227 -71.88 7.40 30.85
C MET A 227 -72.51 6.02 30.52
N ALA A 228 -72.35 4.93 31.27
CA ALA A 228 -71.45 4.41 32.31
C ALA A 228 -72.04 3.02 32.68
N GLU A 229 -71.23 1.98 32.93
CA GLU A 229 -71.71 0.78 33.65
C GLU A 229 -70.56 0.06 34.39
N ASN A 230 -70.21 0.63 35.55
CA ASN A 230 -70.19 0.03 36.89
C ASN A 230 -70.26 -1.51 37.09
N VAL A 231 -69.27 -2.05 37.84
CA VAL A 231 -69.40 -2.75 39.17
C VAL A 231 -68.53 -4.02 39.36
N LEU A 232 -67.46 -3.80 40.16
CA LEU A 232 -66.97 -4.51 41.36
C LEU A 232 -66.75 -6.04 41.40
N GLY A 233 -65.53 -6.42 41.78
CA GLY A 233 -65.12 -7.75 42.27
C GLY A 233 -65.50 -8.03 43.73
N PRO A 234 -64.80 -8.98 44.40
CA PRO A 234 -63.94 -8.52 45.50
C PRO A 234 -62.62 -9.30 45.69
N VAL A 235 -61.75 -8.65 46.46
CA VAL A 235 -60.42 -9.02 46.96
C VAL A 235 -60.51 -9.89 48.23
N ARG A 236 -59.53 -10.78 48.47
CA ARG A 236 -59.00 -11.15 49.81
C ARG A 236 -57.62 -11.86 49.74
N ASP A 237 -56.60 -11.13 50.21
CA ASP A 237 -55.43 -11.44 51.05
C ASP A 237 -54.75 -12.85 51.10
N HIS A 238 -53.46 -12.86 50.70
CA HIS A 238 -52.19 -13.47 51.23
C HIS A 238 -52.18 -14.82 52.00
N PRO A 239 -51.09 -15.66 51.98
CA PRO A 239 -49.66 -15.27 52.02
C PRO A 239 -48.68 -16.17 51.19
N PRO A 240 -47.34 -15.98 51.27
CA PRO A 240 -46.37 -16.38 50.23
C PRO A 240 -45.66 -17.72 50.52
N VAL A 241 -45.16 -18.38 49.46
CA VAL A 241 -44.32 -19.59 49.56
C VAL A 241 -43.15 -19.45 48.55
N PRO A 242 -41.93 -19.92 48.89
CA PRO A 242 -40.70 -19.17 48.68
C PRO A 242 -39.87 -19.56 47.45
N LEU A 243 -38.94 -18.67 47.10
CA LEU A 243 -37.93 -18.83 46.06
C LEU A 243 -36.96 -20.01 46.36
N PRO A 244 -36.46 -20.72 45.33
CA PRO A 244 -35.47 -21.76 45.55
C PRO A 244 -34.08 -21.17 45.85
N VAL A 245 -33.47 -21.72 46.89
CA VAL A 245 -32.09 -21.48 47.34
C VAL A 245 -31.09 -22.02 46.30
N PRO A 246 -30.02 -21.27 45.94
CA PRO A 246 -28.90 -21.81 45.17
C PRO A 246 -27.97 -22.65 46.06
N VAL A 247 -27.62 -23.84 45.58
CA VAL A 247 -26.60 -24.74 46.17
C VAL A 247 -25.19 -24.19 45.89
N PRO A 248 -24.21 -24.35 46.80
CA PRO A 248 -22.92 -23.66 46.75
C PRO A 248 -21.93 -24.35 45.80
N VAL A 249 -21.19 -23.55 45.03
CA VAL A 249 -20.00 -23.98 44.27
C VAL A 249 -18.76 -23.71 45.16
N PRO A 250 -17.79 -24.64 45.23
CA PRO A 250 -16.67 -24.52 46.15
C PRO A 250 -15.67 -23.43 45.75
N ALA A 251 -15.06 -22.84 46.77
CA ALA A 251 -14.00 -21.85 46.69
C ALA A 251 -12.73 -22.46 46.07
N ASP A 252 -12.28 -21.88 44.96
CA ASP A 252 -10.92 -22.04 44.48
C ASP A 252 -10.19 -20.70 44.71
N ASP A 253 -9.43 -20.69 45.80
CA ASP A 253 -8.52 -19.61 46.19
C ASP A 253 -7.30 -19.62 45.27
N GLN A 254 -7.33 -18.86 44.17
CA GLN A 254 -6.13 -18.23 43.58
C GLN A 254 -6.53 -16.92 42.89
N GLU A 255 -6.42 -15.81 43.62
CA GLU A 255 -6.36 -14.47 43.01
C GLU A 255 -5.12 -14.36 42.11
N PRO A 256 -5.26 -14.09 40.79
CA PRO A 256 -4.16 -13.52 40.03
C PRO A 256 -4.02 -12.06 40.46
N ARG A 257 -2.86 -11.73 41.03
CA ARG A 257 -2.48 -10.35 41.35
C ARG A 257 -2.75 -9.43 40.15
N PRO A 258 -3.28 -8.22 40.35
CA PRO A 258 -3.41 -7.25 39.27
C PRO A 258 -2.00 -6.89 38.77
N VAL A 259 -1.68 -7.33 37.56
CA VAL A 259 -0.55 -6.78 36.82
C VAL A 259 -0.95 -5.36 36.46
N ALA A 260 -0.32 -4.39 37.13
CA ALA A 260 -0.47 -2.99 36.80
C ALA A 260 -0.22 -2.80 35.30
N PRO A 261 -1.03 -1.99 34.60
CA PRO A 261 -0.80 -1.72 33.19
C PRO A 261 0.60 -1.10 33.04
N ILE A 262 1.44 -1.75 32.25
CA ILE A 262 2.71 -1.16 31.81
C ILE A 262 2.30 0.07 31.00
N SER A 263 2.54 1.24 31.58
CA SER A 263 2.50 2.54 30.90
C SER A 263 3.50 2.48 29.75
N VAL A 264 3.02 2.33 28.53
CA VAL A 264 3.82 2.46 27.32
C VAL A 264 3.80 3.94 26.93
N ASP A 265 4.97 4.53 26.74
CA ASP A 265 5.14 5.92 26.32
C ASP A 265 4.32 6.22 25.05
N GLU A 266 3.48 7.27 25.12
CA GLU A 266 2.65 7.77 24.00
C GLU A 266 3.49 8.19 22.78
N GLU A 267 4.77 8.48 22.99
CA GLU A 267 5.72 8.90 21.94
C GLU A 267 6.20 7.71 21.09
N TYR A 268 6.22 6.48 21.64
CA TYR A 268 6.63 5.27 20.92
C TYR A 268 5.49 4.69 20.05
N LEU A 269 4.22 4.89 20.45
CA LEU A 269 3.05 4.42 19.70
C LEU A 269 2.60 5.36 18.58
N SER A 270 2.95 6.66 18.68
CA SER A 270 2.73 7.62 17.60
C SER A 270 3.61 7.31 16.38
N ALA A 271 4.86 6.92 16.60
CA ALA A 271 5.82 6.55 15.54
C ALA A 271 5.50 5.22 14.83
N VAL A 272 4.82 4.28 15.49
CA VAL A 272 4.42 2.99 14.89
C VAL A 272 3.12 3.12 14.08
N SER A 273 2.31 4.16 14.32
CA SER A 273 1.05 4.39 13.59
C SER A 273 1.21 5.09 12.23
N GLU A 274 2.33 5.78 11.99
CA GLU A 274 2.59 6.54 10.75
C GLU A 274 3.11 5.68 9.59
N THR A 275 3.45 4.41 9.83
CA THR A 275 4.10 3.54 8.83
C THR A 275 3.18 2.51 8.17
N ALA A 276 1.87 2.49 8.48
CA ALA A 276 0.92 1.48 8.00
C ALA A 276 -0.24 2.03 7.13
N GLU A 277 -0.09 3.21 6.53
CA GLU A 277 -1.12 3.81 5.66
C GLU A 277 -0.69 3.90 4.18
N SER A 278 -0.49 2.75 3.52
CA SER A 278 -0.61 2.67 2.06
C SER A 278 -1.34 1.39 1.68
N GLY A 279 -2.45 1.49 0.94
CA GLY A 279 -3.13 0.31 0.41
C GLY A 279 -4.60 0.47 0.05
N TYR A 280 -4.86 0.91 -1.19
CA TYR A 280 -6.14 0.88 -1.95
C TYR A 280 -7.04 2.11 -1.83
N SER A 281 -7.47 2.79 -2.91
CA SER A 281 -7.53 2.40 -4.33
C SER A 281 -7.25 3.59 -5.27
N GLN A 282 -6.00 3.72 -5.74
CA GLN A 282 -5.79 4.27 -7.07
C GLN A 282 -6.19 3.20 -8.08
N ARG A 283 -7.03 3.56 -9.07
CA ARG A 283 -7.12 2.84 -10.35
C ARG A 283 -5.78 3.00 -11.09
N ILE A 284 -4.70 2.45 -10.55
CA ILE A 284 -3.57 2.04 -11.36
C ILE A 284 -4.05 0.81 -12.13
N ARG A 285 -3.84 0.80 -13.44
CA ARG A 285 -4.05 -0.37 -14.28
C ARG A 285 -3.03 -1.44 -13.89
N TYR A 286 -3.18 -2.08 -12.73
CA TYR A 286 -2.45 -3.31 -12.41
C TYR A 286 -3.08 -4.44 -13.22
N ASN A 287 -2.67 -4.54 -14.48
CA ASN A 287 -2.95 -5.71 -15.30
C ASN A 287 -1.90 -6.82 -15.08
N THR A 288 -0.89 -6.60 -14.24
CA THR A 288 0.17 -7.55 -13.93
C THR A 288 -0.24 -8.47 -12.78
N MET A 289 -0.33 -9.78 -13.06
CA MET A 289 -0.67 -10.85 -12.10
C MET A 289 0.50 -11.16 -11.14
N ASP A 290 0.96 -10.16 -10.39
CA ASP A 290 2.04 -10.30 -9.40
C ASP A 290 1.54 -10.77 -8.01
N GLN A 291 2.42 -10.89 -7.01
CA GLN A 291 2.00 -11.30 -5.66
C GLN A 291 0.99 -10.34 -5.04
N VAL A 292 1.13 -9.04 -5.27
CA VAL A 292 0.25 -8.00 -4.70
C VAL A 292 -1.14 -8.13 -5.30
N TYR A 293 -1.25 -8.47 -6.58
CA TYR A 293 -2.52 -8.81 -7.23
C TYR A 293 -3.24 -9.96 -6.50
N PHE A 294 -2.54 -11.06 -6.23
CA PHE A 294 -3.15 -12.24 -5.60
C PHE A 294 -3.42 -12.12 -4.09
N ARG A 295 -2.80 -11.18 -3.39
CA ARG A 295 -3.12 -10.89 -1.98
C ARG A 295 -4.43 -10.12 -1.81
N GLN A 296 -4.79 -9.29 -2.80
CA GLN A 296 -5.94 -8.39 -2.72
C GLN A 296 -7.27 -9.11 -2.60
N LYS A 297 -8.13 -8.59 -1.71
CA LYS A 297 -9.49 -9.11 -1.49
C LYS A 297 -10.34 -9.18 -2.76
N ILE A 298 -10.14 -8.23 -3.68
CA ILE A 298 -10.94 -8.12 -4.91
C ILE A 298 -10.61 -9.19 -5.97
N HIS A 299 -9.52 -9.95 -5.79
CA HIS A 299 -9.01 -10.97 -6.72
C HIS A 299 -9.06 -12.40 -6.15
N ALA A 300 -9.88 -12.64 -5.12
CA ALA A 300 -10.11 -13.98 -4.57
C ALA A 300 -10.75 -14.95 -5.59
N ASP A 301 -11.63 -14.48 -6.47
CA ASP A 301 -12.18 -15.30 -7.57
C ASP A 301 -11.11 -15.79 -8.55
N ALA A 302 -10.12 -14.94 -8.79
CA ALA A 302 -9.03 -15.16 -9.72
C ALA A 302 -8.08 -16.25 -9.19
N ILE A 303 -7.66 -16.15 -7.93
CA ILE A 303 -6.76 -17.13 -7.32
C ILE A 303 -7.42 -18.50 -7.14
N ILE A 304 -8.73 -18.53 -6.85
CA ILE A 304 -9.51 -19.78 -6.84
C ILE A 304 -9.57 -20.39 -8.24
N GLY A 305 -9.83 -19.57 -9.27
CA GLY A 305 -9.84 -20.03 -10.67
C GLY A 305 -8.51 -20.64 -11.09
N LEU A 306 -7.40 -19.96 -10.76
CA LEU A 306 -6.06 -20.46 -11.03
C LEU A 306 -5.79 -21.80 -10.34
N GLN A 307 -6.04 -21.91 -9.02
CA GLN A 307 -5.80 -23.14 -8.27
C GLN A 307 -6.65 -24.30 -8.82
N ASN A 308 -7.93 -24.06 -9.13
CA ASN A 308 -8.80 -25.07 -9.71
C ASN A 308 -8.25 -25.57 -11.05
N TYR A 309 -7.85 -24.65 -11.94
CA TYR A 309 -7.27 -25.04 -13.23
C TYR A 309 -6.00 -25.86 -13.06
N LEU A 310 -5.10 -25.46 -12.15
CA LEU A 310 -3.88 -26.19 -11.84
C LEU A 310 -4.16 -27.64 -11.40
N ILE A 311 -5.20 -27.83 -10.59
CA ILE A 311 -5.59 -29.14 -10.04
C ILE A 311 -6.31 -29.97 -11.11
N GLU A 312 -7.34 -29.41 -11.76
CA GLU A 312 -8.22 -30.11 -12.71
C GLU A 312 -7.45 -30.59 -13.94
N HIS A 313 -6.51 -29.79 -14.43
CA HIS A 313 -5.69 -30.13 -15.60
C HIS A 313 -4.35 -30.79 -15.23
N ASN A 314 -4.10 -31.03 -13.93
CA ASN A 314 -2.87 -31.61 -13.40
C ASN A 314 -1.59 -30.96 -13.99
N ILE A 315 -1.55 -29.62 -14.01
CA ILE A 315 -0.50 -28.84 -14.64
C ILE A 315 0.88 -29.16 -14.04
N LYS A 316 1.84 -29.54 -14.87
CA LYS A 316 3.24 -29.79 -14.51
C LYS A 316 4.11 -28.61 -14.90
N ARG A 317 5.35 -28.59 -14.39
CA ARG A 317 6.31 -27.52 -14.66
C ARG A 317 6.57 -27.32 -16.15
N ASN A 318 6.67 -28.40 -16.92
CA ASN A 318 6.92 -28.34 -18.36
C ASN A 318 5.74 -27.73 -19.14
N ASP A 319 4.52 -27.80 -18.60
CA ASP A 319 3.35 -27.22 -19.23
C ASP A 319 3.36 -25.68 -19.15
N LEU A 320 4.16 -25.10 -18.26
CA LEU A 320 4.39 -23.65 -18.18
C LEU A 320 5.26 -23.10 -19.32
N GLU A 321 5.86 -23.98 -20.15
CA GLU A 321 6.50 -23.57 -21.40
C GLU A 321 5.50 -23.50 -22.56
N ASN A 322 4.30 -24.08 -22.40
CA ASN A 322 3.27 -24.06 -23.41
C ASN A 322 2.45 -22.75 -23.34
N ASN A 323 2.55 -21.97 -24.42
CA ASN A 323 1.83 -20.71 -24.57
C ASN A 323 0.30 -20.84 -24.52
N ASP A 324 -0.25 -21.95 -25.02
CA ASP A 324 -1.69 -22.19 -25.00
C ASP A 324 -2.16 -22.54 -23.59
N THR A 325 -1.38 -23.32 -22.85
CA THR A 325 -1.65 -23.61 -21.43
C THR A 325 -1.61 -22.33 -20.60
N LEU A 326 -0.58 -21.49 -20.75
CA LEU A 326 -0.52 -20.20 -20.06
C LEU A 326 -1.69 -19.29 -20.43
N ARG A 327 -2.11 -19.28 -21.70
CA ARG A 327 -3.27 -18.52 -22.16
C ARG A 327 -4.54 -18.97 -21.44
N ASP A 328 -4.79 -20.27 -21.37
CA ASP A 328 -5.99 -20.81 -20.73
C ASP A 328 -5.98 -20.58 -19.21
N MET A 329 -4.83 -20.73 -18.56
CA MET A 329 -4.64 -20.36 -17.16
C MET A 329 -4.99 -18.90 -16.89
N ILE A 330 -4.53 -17.97 -17.74
CA ILE A 330 -4.83 -16.54 -17.62
C ILE A 330 -6.33 -16.28 -17.80
N ARG A 331 -6.98 -16.96 -18.74
CA ARG A 331 -8.42 -16.81 -18.99
C ARG A 331 -9.24 -17.24 -17.77
N GLU A 332 -8.91 -18.37 -17.16
CA GLU A 332 -9.54 -18.86 -15.94
C GLU A 332 -9.25 -17.98 -14.71
N THR A 333 -8.07 -17.37 -14.67
CA THR A 333 -7.66 -16.46 -13.58
C THR A 333 -8.37 -15.11 -13.69
N ILE A 334 -8.41 -14.47 -14.86
CA ILE A 334 -8.86 -13.08 -14.97
C ILE A 334 -10.37 -12.98 -15.26
N GLY A 335 -11.00 -14.03 -15.82
CA GLY A 335 -12.46 -14.12 -16.05
C GLY A 335 -13.10 -13.05 -16.95
N ARG A 336 -12.37 -11.99 -17.33
CA ARG A 336 -12.90 -10.77 -17.99
C ARG A 336 -12.35 -10.51 -19.40
N ARG A 337 -11.38 -11.31 -19.86
CA ARG A 337 -10.78 -11.15 -21.20
C ARG A 337 -11.05 -12.37 -22.07
N GLN A 338 -12.31 -12.59 -22.42
CA GLN A 338 -12.64 -13.68 -23.34
C GLN A 338 -12.21 -13.36 -24.79
N ASN A 339 -11.94 -12.10 -25.14
CA ASN A 339 -11.74 -11.68 -26.53
C ASN A 339 -10.30 -11.28 -26.91
N ASN A 340 -9.39 -11.11 -25.95
CA ASN A 340 -8.01 -10.70 -26.23
C ASN A 340 -7.03 -11.78 -25.78
N ASP A 341 -6.14 -12.18 -26.66
CA ASP A 341 -5.02 -13.05 -26.30
C ASP A 341 -4.09 -12.35 -25.29
N PRO A 342 -3.66 -13.03 -24.22
CA PRO A 342 -2.70 -12.49 -23.27
C PRO A 342 -1.40 -12.13 -23.97
N ASN A 343 -0.83 -10.98 -23.62
CA ASN A 343 0.48 -10.59 -24.16
C ASN A 343 1.61 -11.39 -23.47
N GLU A 344 2.82 -11.35 -24.04
CA GLU A 344 3.98 -12.09 -23.50
C GLU A 344 4.39 -11.63 -22.10
N GLU A 345 4.13 -10.37 -21.75
CA GLU A 345 4.40 -9.83 -20.42
C GLU A 345 3.48 -10.42 -19.35
N GLU A 346 2.20 -10.60 -19.67
CA GLU A 346 1.19 -11.21 -18.80
C GLU A 346 1.49 -12.69 -18.57
N LYS A 347 1.86 -13.41 -19.63
CA LYS A 347 2.34 -14.80 -19.56
C LYS A 347 3.61 -14.90 -18.71
N GLY A 348 4.60 -14.05 -18.96
CA GLY A 348 5.84 -14.01 -18.21
C GLY A 348 5.62 -13.69 -16.73
N THR A 349 4.68 -12.79 -16.42
CA THR A 349 4.32 -12.43 -15.04
C THR A 349 3.62 -13.57 -14.32
N LEU A 350 2.63 -14.21 -14.94
CA LEU A 350 1.99 -15.40 -14.37
C LEU A 350 3.02 -16.51 -14.13
N LYS A 351 3.91 -16.75 -15.11
CA LYS A 351 4.98 -17.75 -15.00
C LYS A 351 5.90 -17.45 -13.81
N ARG A 352 6.37 -16.21 -13.66
CA ARG A 352 7.16 -15.77 -12.49
C ARG A 352 6.41 -15.98 -11.17
N MET A 353 5.13 -15.64 -11.13
CA MET A 353 4.30 -15.81 -9.93
C MET A 353 4.16 -17.29 -9.54
N ILE A 354 3.90 -18.16 -10.51
CA ILE A 354 3.81 -19.61 -10.29
C ILE A 354 5.16 -20.17 -9.86
N PHE A 355 6.27 -19.70 -10.44
CA PHE A 355 7.61 -20.10 -10.00
C PHE A 355 7.89 -19.67 -8.56
N LEU A 356 7.51 -18.45 -8.22
CA LEU A 356 7.67 -17.90 -6.90
C LEU A 356 6.93 -18.80 -5.91
N TYR A 357 5.63 -18.99 -6.09
CA TYR A 357 4.84 -19.84 -5.18
C TYR A 357 5.12 -21.33 -5.30
N THR A 358 5.72 -21.80 -6.38
CA THR A 358 5.79 -23.21 -6.82
C THR A 358 4.42 -23.80 -7.17
N LEU A 359 4.37 -24.65 -8.21
CA LEU A 359 3.14 -25.29 -8.67
C LEU A 359 2.48 -26.14 -7.58
N ASP A 360 3.26 -26.96 -6.89
CA ASP A 360 2.74 -27.93 -5.92
C ASP A 360 2.20 -27.23 -4.67
N PHE A 361 2.89 -26.18 -4.21
CA PHE A 361 2.37 -25.33 -3.14
C PHE A 361 1.06 -24.66 -3.55
N LEU A 362 0.96 -24.07 -4.75
CA LEU A 362 -0.28 -23.45 -5.20
C LEU A 362 -1.43 -24.47 -5.31
N LYS A 363 -1.16 -25.73 -5.65
CA LYS A 363 -2.18 -26.79 -5.67
C LYS A 363 -2.59 -27.23 -4.25
N ALA A 364 -1.66 -27.25 -3.30
CA ALA A 364 -1.87 -27.82 -1.98
C ALA A 364 -2.33 -26.81 -0.91
N ILE A 365 -2.00 -25.52 -1.08
CA ILE A 365 -2.21 -24.51 -0.04
C ILE A 365 -3.69 -24.13 0.11
N ASN A 366 -4.11 -23.92 1.36
CA ASN A 366 -5.38 -23.28 1.66
C ASN A 366 -5.31 -21.80 1.27
N LEU A 367 -6.12 -21.36 0.30
CA LEU A 367 -5.97 -20.05 -0.35
C LEU A 367 -6.20 -18.84 0.59
N TYR A 368 -6.89 -19.02 1.73
CA TYR A 368 -6.95 -17.99 2.77
C TYR A 368 -5.59 -17.69 3.44
N ARG A 369 -4.57 -18.52 3.20
CA ARG A 369 -3.19 -18.27 3.66
C ARG A 369 -2.44 -17.27 2.77
N ILE A 370 -2.95 -17.01 1.56
CA ILE A 370 -2.30 -16.15 0.56
C ILE A 370 -3.19 -15.02 0.02
N ASN A 371 -4.52 -15.07 0.23
CA ASN A 371 -5.45 -14.02 -0.19
C ASN A 371 -6.31 -13.50 0.98
N ASP A 372 -6.28 -12.18 1.21
CA ASP A 372 -6.97 -11.52 2.32
C ASP A 372 -8.51 -11.57 2.18
N GLY A 373 -8.99 -11.70 0.95
CA GLY A 373 -10.40 -11.78 0.64
C GLY A 373 -11.02 -13.10 1.06
N ILE A 374 -10.30 -14.20 0.83
CA ILE A 374 -10.70 -15.54 1.27
C ILE A 374 -10.53 -15.65 2.79
N LEU A 375 -9.45 -15.08 3.34
CA LEU A 375 -9.24 -15.00 4.80
C LEU A 375 -10.37 -14.27 5.51
N LEU A 376 -10.83 -13.13 4.99
CA LEU A 376 -11.95 -12.38 5.53
C LEU A 376 -13.21 -13.26 5.62
N VAL A 377 -13.59 -13.93 4.52
CA VAL A 377 -14.79 -14.78 4.49
C VAL A 377 -14.62 -15.97 5.43
N ALA A 378 -13.45 -16.60 5.47
CA ALA A 378 -13.15 -17.69 6.38
C ALA A 378 -13.26 -17.25 7.86
N CYS A 379 -12.70 -16.09 8.21
CA CYS A 379 -12.80 -15.54 9.56
C CYS A 379 -14.25 -15.27 9.98
N ILE A 380 -15.04 -14.67 9.09
CA ILE A 380 -16.43 -14.34 9.42
C ILE A 380 -17.31 -15.59 9.48
N GLU A 381 -17.25 -16.43 8.45
CA GLU A 381 -18.23 -17.51 8.25
C GLU A 381 -17.83 -18.83 8.92
N LEU A 382 -16.54 -19.09 9.14
CA LEU A 382 -16.06 -20.32 9.76
C LEU A 382 -15.65 -20.12 11.23
N VAL A 383 -15.08 -18.96 11.59
CA VAL A 383 -14.57 -18.71 12.94
C VAL A 383 -15.56 -17.94 13.81
N LEU A 384 -16.07 -16.80 13.36
CA LEU A 384 -16.84 -15.89 14.23
C LEU A 384 -18.35 -16.14 14.21
N TYR A 385 -18.92 -16.43 13.05
CA TYR A 385 -20.36 -16.50 12.85
C TYR A 385 -20.74 -17.73 12.02
N PRO A 386 -20.44 -18.95 12.45
CA PRO A 386 -20.83 -20.16 11.72
C PRO A 386 -22.35 -20.25 11.59
N GLY A 387 -22.83 -20.56 10.38
CA GLY A 387 -24.24 -20.83 10.08
C GLY A 387 -25.20 -19.65 10.25
N ARG A 388 -24.74 -18.40 10.10
CA ARG A 388 -25.61 -17.21 10.16
C ARG A 388 -26.23 -16.90 8.79
N SER A 389 -27.21 -16.00 8.78
CA SER A 389 -27.90 -15.60 7.55
C SER A 389 -27.08 -14.63 6.71
N ASP A 390 -27.30 -14.67 5.39
CA ASP A 390 -26.66 -13.75 4.43
C ASP A 390 -26.85 -12.27 4.76
N LYS A 391 -27.99 -11.92 5.37
CA LYS A 391 -28.26 -10.55 5.81
C LYS A 391 -27.27 -10.09 6.89
N LYS A 392 -26.86 -10.97 7.82
CA LYS A 392 -25.87 -10.66 8.86
C LYS A 392 -24.46 -10.61 8.28
N TYR A 393 -24.11 -11.48 7.33
CA TYR A 393 -22.82 -11.41 6.66
C TYR A 393 -22.68 -10.14 5.81
N LYS A 394 -23.71 -9.80 5.03
CA LYS A 394 -23.74 -8.59 4.22
C LYS A 394 -23.61 -7.32 5.05
N SER A 395 -24.23 -7.26 6.23
CA SER A 395 -24.04 -6.11 7.12
C SER A 395 -22.61 -6.04 7.66
N ILE A 396 -21.98 -7.17 7.99
CA ILE A 396 -20.57 -7.22 8.40
C ILE A 396 -19.63 -6.73 7.27
N TYR A 397 -19.85 -7.14 6.02
CA TYR A 397 -19.01 -6.74 4.87
C TYR A 397 -19.19 -5.28 4.44
N LEU A 398 -20.32 -4.64 4.79
CA LEU A 398 -20.52 -3.19 4.65
C LEU A 398 -19.86 -2.40 5.78
N SER A 399 -19.55 -3.06 6.89
CA SER A 399 -18.75 -2.62 8.04
C SER A 399 -18.95 -1.15 8.45
N SER A 400 -19.97 -0.91 9.28
CA SER A 400 -20.04 0.32 10.07
C SER A 400 -19.07 0.28 11.26
N TYR A 401 -18.69 1.42 11.83
CA TYR A 401 -17.84 1.47 13.02
C TYR A 401 -18.36 0.60 14.19
N PRO A 402 -19.68 0.62 14.53
CA PRO A 402 -20.23 -0.29 15.52
C PRO A 402 -20.06 -1.78 15.18
N GLN A 403 -20.21 -2.15 13.91
CA GLN A 403 -20.04 -3.55 13.47
C GLN A 403 -18.57 -3.97 13.49
N ALA A 404 -17.67 -3.11 13.04
CA ALA A 404 -16.23 -3.34 13.14
C ALA A 404 -15.81 -3.54 14.60
N LYS A 405 -16.38 -2.74 15.52
CA LYS A 405 -16.16 -2.90 16.96
C LYS A 405 -16.66 -4.26 17.44
N GLU A 406 -17.91 -4.62 17.11
CA GLU A 406 -18.52 -5.91 17.49
C GLU A 406 -17.67 -7.11 17.01
N VAL A 407 -17.25 -7.08 15.75
CA VAL A 407 -16.47 -8.15 15.14
C VAL A 407 -15.08 -8.23 15.77
N TYR A 408 -14.38 -7.10 15.93
CA TYR A 408 -13.03 -7.07 16.50
C TYR A 408 -13.01 -7.48 17.98
N THR A 409 -13.94 -6.98 18.80
CA THR A 409 -14.09 -7.40 20.20
C THR A 409 -14.30 -8.92 20.32
N LYS A 410 -15.16 -9.47 19.47
CA LYS A 410 -15.41 -10.92 19.40
C LYS A 410 -14.17 -11.70 18.94
N LEU A 411 -13.43 -11.18 17.97
CA LEU A 411 -12.20 -11.78 17.44
C LEU A 411 -11.11 -11.88 18.50
N CYS A 412 -10.94 -10.82 19.31
CA CYS A 412 -9.96 -10.77 20.40
C CYS A 412 -10.45 -11.40 21.71
N GLY A 413 -11.70 -11.84 21.81
CA GLY A 413 -12.27 -12.37 23.05
C GLY A 413 -12.39 -11.35 24.17
N ILE A 414 -12.47 -10.05 23.84
CA ILE A 414 -12.56 -8.95 24.82
C ILE A 414 -14.02 -8.48 25.00
N PRO A 415 -14.39 -7.92 26.17
CA PRO A 415 -15.74 -7.42 26.43
C PRO A 415 -16.20 -6.37 25.40
N LYS A 416 -17.51 -6.34 25.11
CA LYS A 416 -18.10 -5.40 24.11
C LYS A 416 -17.92 -3.92 24.47
N ASP A 417 -17.87 -3.64 25.77
CA ASP A 417 -17.78 -2.27 26.29
C ASP A 417 -16.34 -1.76 26.35
N THR A 418 -15.35 -2.61 26.05
CA THR A 418 -13.94 -2.21 26.01
C THR A 418 -13.74 -1.07 25.01
N LYS A 419 -13.02 -0.03 25.46
CA LYS A 419 -12.61 1.09 24.63
C LYS A 419 -11.48 0.60 23.71
N ILE A 420 -11.76 0.53 22.41
CA ILE A 420 -10.78 0.11 21.40
C ILE A 420 -10.13 1.37 20.82
N ASN A 421 -8.83 1.30 20.55
CA ASN A 421 -8.09 2.36 19.88
C ASN A 421 -8.76 2.71 18.53
N LYS A 422 -8.96 4.01 18.26
CA LYS A 422 -9.63 4.50 17.04
C LYS A 422 -8.92 4.04 15.76
N ALA A 423 -7.59 3.94 15.76
CA ALA A 423 -6.79 3.45 14.63
C ALA A 423 -7.04 1.96 14.36
N ILE A 424 -7.02 1.12 15.41
CA ILE A 424 -7.37 -0.31 15.31
C ILE A 424 -8.79 -0.45 14.78
N LEU A 425 -9.72 0.38 15.24
CA LEU A 425 -11.11 0.33 14.78
C LEU A 425 -11.27 0.78 13.32
N LYS A 426 -10.51 1.80 12.87
CA LYS A 426 -10.43 2.23 11.46
C LYS A 426 -9.87 1.09 10.60
N SER A 427 -8.81 0.43 11.04
CA SER A 427 -8.20 -0.72 10.36
C SER A 427 -9.14 -1.92 10.31
N ALA A 428 -9.81 -2.26 11.42
CA ALA A 428 -10.81 -3.33 11.47
C ALA A 428 -11.94 -3.06 10.48
N ARG A 429 -12.44 -1.83 10.42
CA ARG A 429 -13.45 -1.42 9.45
C ARG A 429 -12.94 -1.60 8.02
N ARG A 430 -11.73 -1.14 7.71
CA ARG A 430 -11.10 -1.28 6.39
C ARG A 430 -10.89 -2.74 5.99
N PHE A 431 -10.49 -3.59 6.94
CA PHE A 431 -10.31 -5.02 6.70
C PHE A 431 -11.66 -5.71 6.41
N LEU A 432 -12.69 -5.41 7.18
CA LEU A 432 -14.01 -6.00 7.02
C LEU A 432 -14.78 -5.45 5.82
N PHE A 433 -14.52 -4.20 5.43
CA PHE A 433 -15.20 -3.57 4.31
C PHE A 433 -14.78 -4.19 2.98
N CYS A 434 -15.76 -4.74 2.26
CA CYS A 434 -15.58 -5.17 0.88
C CYS A 434 -16.87 -4.94 0.07
N HIS A 435 -16.88 -3.85 -0.69
CA HIS A 435 -18.04 -3.48 -1.52
C HIS A 435 -18.41 -4.56 -2.56
N LYS A 436 -17.41 -5.29 -3.09
CA LYS A 436 -17.62 -6.37 -4.07
C LYS A 436 -18.45 -7.50 -3.47
N TYR A 437 -18.22 -7.84 -2.20
CA TYR A 437 -18.92 -8.94 -1.52
C TYR A 437 -20.33 -8.53 -1.12
N ALA A 438 -20.51 -7.25 -0.77
CA ALA A 438 -21.83 -6.72 -0.44
C ALA A 438 -22.74 -6.56 -1.68
N LYS A 439 -22.16 -6.23 -2.85
CA LYS A 439 -22.91 -5.96 -4.09
C LYS A 439 -23.05 -7.16 -5.03
N ASN A 440 -22.03 -8.01 -5.14
CA ASN A 440 -22.03 -9.15 -6.05
C ASN A 440 -22.07 -10.47 -5.28
N ILE A 441 -23.25 -11.08 -5.23
CA ILE A 441 -23.47 -12.34 -4.50
C ILE A 441 -22.75 -13.53 -5.15
N GLU A 442 -22.62 -13.56 -6.48
CA GLU A 442 -21.97 -14.64 -7.22
C GLU A 442 -20.48 -14.75 -6.83
N TYR A 443 -19.82 -13.61 -6.68
CA TYR A 443 -18.43 -13.57 -6.24
C TYR A 443 -18.25 -14.15 -4.84
N LEU A 444 -19.10 -13.74 -3.90
CA LEU A 444 -19.09 -14.26 -2.54
C LEU A 444 -19.39 -15.76 -2.52
N GLU A 445 -20.33 -16.21 -3.36
CA GLU A 445 -20.71 -17.61 -3.47
C GLU A 445 -19.58 -18.49 -4.03
N LYS A 446 -18.72 -17.95 -4.91
CA LYS A 446 -17.50 -18.65 -5.37
C LYS A 446 -16.54 -18.92 -4.22
N ILE A 447 -16.29 -17.91 -3.36
CA ILE A 447 -15.45 -18.09 -2.16
C ILE A 447 -16.09 -19.08 -1.18
N ARG A 448 -17.40 -18.96 -0.93
CA ARG A 448 -18.12 -19.87 -0.04
C ARG A 448 -18.10 -21.30 -0.54
N SER A 449 -18.24 -21.51 -1.84
CA SER A 449 -18.16 -22.83 -2.45
C SER A 449 -16.77 -23.43 -2.29
N TYR A 450 -15.72 -22.63 -2.51
CA TYR A 450 -14.34 -23.03 -2.21
C TYR A 450 -14.16 -23.44 -0.74
N LEU A 451 -14.61 -22.60 0.22
CA LEU A 451 -14.47 -22.89 1.65
C LEU A 451 -15.31 -24.11 2.08
N ARG A 452 -16.51 -24.31 1.51
CA ARG A 452 -17.33 -25.50 1.77
C ARG A 452 -16.67 -26.77 1.26
N GLU A 453 -16.09 -26.75 0.06
CA GLU A 453 -15.32 -27.89 -0.45
C GLU A 453 -14.08 -28.16 0.41
N LEU A 454 -13.40 -27.12 0.88
CA LEU A 454 -12.28 -27.27 1.81
C LEU A 454 -12.72 -27.95 3.11
N VAL A 455 -13.80 -27.47 3.74
CA VAL A 455 -14.39 -28.08 4.96
C VAL A 455 -14.89 -29.51 4.71
N ARG A 456 -15.38 -29.81 3.49
CA ARG A 456 -15.85 -31.15 3.10
C ARG A 456 -14.70 -32.13 2.92
N ARG A 457 -13.56 -31.67 2.39
CA ARG A 457 -12.34 -32.47 2.21
C ARG A 457 -11.65 -32.73 3.54
N GLU A 458 -11.53 -31.70 4.37
CA GLU A 458 -10.82 -31.73 5.63
C GLU A 458 -11.52 -30.78 6.61
N SER A 459 -11.92 -31.29 7.78
CA SER A 459 -12.52 -30.42 8.80
C SER A 459 -11.50 -29.39 9.25
N ILE A 460 -11.87 -28.10 9.23
CA ILE A 460 -11.02 -27.04 9.78
C ILE A 460 -10.94 -27.25 11.29
N ASP A 461 -9.80 -27.76 11.73
CA ASP A 461 -9.52 -27.99 13.14
C ASP A 461 -9.33 -26.68 13.91
N ASP A 462 -9.13 -26.79 15.22
CA ASP A 462 -9.02 -25.62 16.07
C ASP A 462 -7.70 -24.86 15.89
N GLU A 463 -6.63 -25.52 15.43
CA GLU A 463 -5.37 -24.87 15.08
C GLU A 463 -5.50 -24.02 13.81
N GLU A 464 -6.24 -24.50 12.82
CA GLU A 464 -6.49 -23.76 11.59
C GLU A 464 -7.45 -22.58 11.83
N LYS A 465 -8.48 -22.76 12.67
CA LYS A 465 -9.33 -21.64 13.14
C LYS A 465 -8.51 -20.60 13.92
N LYS A 466 -7.58 -21.06 14.76
CA LYS A 466 -6.67 -20.19 15.51
C LYS A 466 -5.74 -19.44 14.55
N PHE A 467 -5.18 -20.10 13.55
CA PHE A 467 -4.40 -19.45 12.50
C PHE A 467 -5.21 -18.35 11.78
N ILE A 468 -6.43 -18.66 11.34
CA ILE A 468 -7.32 -17.70 10.66
C ILE A 468 -7.59 -16.50 11.57
N ARG A 469 -7.88 -16.75 12.86
CA ARG A 469 -8.12 -15.72 13.87
C ARG A 469 -6.89 -14.84 14.07
N ASP A 470 -5.76 -15.43 14.40
CA ASP A 470 -4.52 -14.73 14.73
C ASP A 470 -4.03 -13.91 13.53
N ARG A 471 -4.12 -14.48 12.32
CA ARG A 471 -3.74 -13.78 11.09
C ARG A 471 -4.66 -12.60 10.80
N THR A 472 -5.96 -12.75 11.05
CA THR A 472 -6.92 -11.65 10.88
C THR A 472 -6.67 -10.53 11.89
N ILE A 473 -6.39 -10.87 13.15
CA ILE A 473 -6.02 -9.88 14.18
C ILE A 473 -4.78 -9.11 13.74
N GLN A 474 -3.73 -9.78 13.27
CA GLN A 474 -2.50 -9.14 12.83
C GLN A 474 -2.73 -8.15 11.69
N LEU A 475 -3.49 -8.54 10.66
CA LEU A 475 -3.82 -7.65 9.54
C LEU A 475 -4.63 -6.43 10.00
N ILE A 476 -5.43 -6.56 11.05
CA ILE A 476 -6.18 -5.45 11.64
C ILE A 476 -5.26 -4.57 12.50
N THR A 477 -4.37 -5.14 13.30
CA THR A 477 -3.53 -4.38 14.24
C THR A 477 -2.29 -3.77 13.60
N GLY A 478 -1.92 -4.18 12.37
CA GLY A 478 -0.71 -3.70 11.70
C GLY A 478 0.59 -4.25 12.30
N ASN A 479 0.50 -5.28 13.17
CA ASN A 479 1.68 -5.95 13.71
C ASN A 479 2.17 -6.98 12.68
N GLU A 480 3.13 -6.59 11.83
CA GLU A 480 3.70 -7.42 10.76
C GLU A 480 4.71 -8.48 11.22
N ASP A 481 4.88 -8.69 12.54
CA ASP A 481 5.86 -9.65 13.10
C ASP A 481 5.53 -11.15 12.87
N ILE A 482 4.56 -11.48 12.02
CA ILE A 482 4.41 -12.85 11.49
C ILE A 482 4.51 -12.84 9.97
N GLN A 483 5.59 -13.48 9.51
CA GLN A 483 5.83 -13.89 8.13
C GLN A 483 4.53 -14.43 7.50
N ILE A 484 4.09 -13.76 6.43
CA ILE A 484 3.25 -14.39 5.41
C ILE A 484 3.92 -15.71 5.03
N ILE A 485 3.15 -16.75 4.71
CA ILE A 485 3.70 -17.91 4.01
C ILE A 485 4.08 -17.42 2.60
N GLN A 486 5.23 -16.75 2.52
CA GLN A 486 5.94 -16.50 1.29
C GLN A 486 6.75 -17.77 0.96
N PRO A 487 7.00 -18.03 -0.33
CA PRO A 487 8.25 -18.66 -0.76
C PRO A 487 9.42 -17.93 -0.10
N PRO A 488 10.54 -18.59 0.27
CA PRO A 488 11.42 -18.10 1.32
C PRO A 488 12.04 -16.75 0.96
N GLU A 489 11.86 -15.75 1.84
CA GLU A 489 12.80 -14.65 2.01
C GLU A 489 13.42 -14.67 3.40
N ASN A 490 14.67 -14.23 3.41
CA ASN A 490 15.70 -14.35 4.42
C ASN A 490 15.51 -13.37 5.58
N ASN A 491 15.58 -13.86 6.82
CA ASN A 491 16.01 -13.07 7.97
C ASN A 491 17.32 -13.65 8.52
N ALA A 492 18.17 -12.74 9.01
CA ALA A 492 19.59 -12.89 9.31
C ALA A 492 20.00 -14.15 10.09
N ASP A 493 21.18 -14.68 9.73
CA ASP A 493 21.94 -15.61 10.56
C ASP A 493 22.26 -14.95 11.92
N PRO A 494 21.93 -15.60 13.06
CA PRO A 494 22.48 -15.19 14.33
C PRO A 494 23.98 -15.45 14.33
N ILE A 495 24.73 -14.45 14.79
CA ILE A 495 26.14 -14.51 15.15
C ILE A 495 26.43 -15.85 15.84
N GLU A 496 27.41 -16.58 15.32
CA GLU A 496 27.97 -17.79 15.93
C GLU A 496 28.54 -17.44 17.31
N ASP A 497 27.74 -17.59 18.36
CA ASP A 497 28.25 -17.70 19.72
C ASP A 497 28.41 -19.19 20.07
N HIS A 498 29.65 -19.65 19.97
CA HIS A 498 30.05 -20.94 20.51
C HIS A 498 30.52 -20.74 21.96
N SER A 499 29.58 -20.84 22.90
CA SER A 499 29.91 -21.28 24.25
C SER A 499 28.79 -22.18 24.82
N SER A 500 29.16 -23.44 25.03
CA SER A 500 28.74 -24.28 26.16
C SER A 500 27.27 -24.69 26.31
N THR A 501 26.99 -25.97 26.00
CA THR A 501 26.15 -26.89 26.79
C THR A 501 24.93 -26.31 27.52
N SER A 502 24.03 -25.67 26.78
CA SER A 502 22.64 -25.49 27.20
C SER A 502 21.79 -26.25 26.19
N SER A 503 20.98 -27.19 26.67
CA SER A 503 20.10 -28.07 25.89
C SER A 503 18.94 -27.27 25.28
N LYS A 504 19.27 -26.30 24.43
CA LYS A 504 18.27 -25.52 23.70
C LYS A 504 17.64 -26.44 22.66
N ALA A 505 16.32 -26.57 22.71
CA ALA A 505 15.55 -27.37 21.76
C ALA A 505 15.91 -26.93 20.32
N LEU A 506 16.20 -27.91 19.47
CA LEU A 506 16.66 -27.68 18.10
C LEU A 506 15.46 -27.89 17.19
N TYR A 507 14.82 -26.78 16.85
CA TYR A 507 13.63 -26.82 16.00
C TYR A 507 14.05 -26.95 14.53
N MET A 508 13.65 -28.03 13.87
CA MET A 508 13.77 -28.20 12.42
C MET A 508 12.73 -27.34 11.69
N ASN A 509 12.89 -26.02 11.79
CA ASN A 509 12.11 -25.03 11.07
C ASN A 509 12.75 -24.70 9.71
N ARG A 510 12.18 -23.75 8.95
CA ARG A 510 12.73 -23.35 7.65
C ARG A 510 14.18 -22.85 7.73
N GLU A 511 14.51 -22.05 8.73
CA GLU A 511 15.87 -21.52 8.95
C GLU A 511 16.89 -22.65 9.11
N TYR A 512 16.50 -23.74 9.77
CA TYR A 512 17.31 -24.95 9.90
C TYR A 512 17.74 -25.53 8.54
N PHE A 513 16.84 -25.53 7.56
CA PHE A 513 17.14 -26.03 6.20
C PHE A 513 18.04 -25.08 5.41
N LEU A 514 18.00 -23.77 5.69
CA LEU A 514 18.83 -22.77 5.01
C LEU A 514 20.27 -22.73 5.55
N LYS A 515 20.49 -23.07 6.83
CA LYS A 515 21.79 -22.99 7.49
C LYS A 515 22.85 -23.83 6.79
N GLN A 516 23.97 -23.19 6.42
CA GLN A 516 25.05 -23.86 5.70
C GLN A 516 25.63 -25.04 6.47
N SER A 517 25.73 -24.92 7.79
CA SER A 517 26.27 -25.95 8.69
C SER A 517 25.41 -27.21 8.79
N ASN A 518 24.18 -27.20 8.26
CA ASN A 518 23.26 -28.34 8.32
C ASN A 518 23.22 -29.17 7.03
N ALA A 519 24.07 -28.87 6.03
CA ALA A 519 24.04 -29.52 4.72
C ALA A 519 24.00 -31.06 4.77
N ASP A 520 24.89 -31.68 5.55
CA ASP A 520 24.95 -33.13 5.72
C ASP A 520 23.74 -33.72 6.45
N LEU A 521 23.12 -32.94 7.35
CA LEU A 521 21.91 -33.32 8.07
C LEU A 521 20.69 -33.31 7.14
N ILE A 522 20.57 -32.30 6.27
CA ILE A 522 19.49 -32.22 5.28
C ILE A 522 19.62 -33.33 4.23
N ILE A 523 20.84 -33.68 3.81
CA ILE A 523 21.07 -34.83 2.92
C ILE A 523 20.65 -36.14 3.61
N SER A 524 21.00 -36.31 4.89
CA SER A 524 20.64 -37.49 5.68
C SER A 524 19.12 -37.61 5.85
N LEU A 525 18.45 -36.49 6.10
CA LEU A 525 17.00 -36.41 6.15
C LEU A 525 16.38 -36.85 4.83
N ARG A 526 16.77 -36.26 3.69
CA ARG A 526 16.23 -36.63 2.37
C ARG A 526 16.44 -38.11 2.09
N LYS A 527 17.64 -38.63 2.37
CA LYS A 527 17.93 -40.05 2.21
C LYS A 527 16.98 -40.91 3.04
N HIS A 528 16.74 -40.56 4.30
CA HIS A 528 15.79 -41.28 5.14
C HIS A 528 14.35 -41.22 4.59
N LEU A 529 13.91 -40.06 4.09
CA LEU A 529 12.59 -39.92 3.47
C LEU A 529 12.42 -40.83 2.25
N ILE A 530 13.48 -40.97 1.43
CA ILE A 530 13.49 -41.83 0.23
C ILE A 530 13.58 -43.31 0.62
N ASP A 531 14.57 -43.68 1.43
CA ASP A 531 14.89 -45.07 1.76
C ASP A 531 13.73 -45.77 2.51
N ASN A 532 12.95 -45.01 3.29
CA ASN A 532 11.81 -45.54 4.05
C ASN A 532 10.46 -45.26 3.38
N ASP A 533 10.45 -44.76 2.14
CA ASP A 533 9.25 -44.35 1.41
C ASP A 533 8.25 -43.54 2.26
N ILE A 534 8.77 -42.54 2.99
CA ILE A 534 7.94 -41.72 3.89
C ILE A 534 6.91 -40.97 3.07
N LYS A 535 5.64 -41.04 3.46
CA LYS A 535 4.52 -40.32 2.83
C LYS A 535 3.91 -39.32 3.80
N ARG A 536 2.92 -38.56 3.33
CA ARG A 536 2.24 -37.55 4.15
C ARG A 536 1.55 -38.19 5.36
N GLU A 537 0.94 -39.36 5.19
CA GLU A 537 0.28 -40.11 6.26
C GLU A 537 1.22 -40.53 7.39
N ASN A 538 2.51 -40.75 7.11
CA ASN A 538 3.51 -41.03 8.14
C ASN A 538 3.73 -39.84 9.08
N LEU A 539 3.39 -38.61 8.67
CA LEU A 539 3.52 -37.43 9.51
C LEU A 539 2.45 -37.35 10.63
N GLU A 540 1.44 -38.22 10.59
CA GLU A 540 0.48 -38.39 11.68
C GLU A 540 0.95 -39.41 12.71
N ASN A 541 1.92 -40.27 12.34
CA ASN A 541 2.52 -41.23 13.25
C ASN A 541 3.67 -40.56 14.01
N LYS A 542 3.53 -40.54 15.34
CA LYS A 542 4.53 -39.95 16.23
C LYS A 542 5.89 -40.64 16.13
N ASP A 543 5.92 -41.97 15.97
CA ASP A 543 7.17 -42.72 15.92
C ASP A 543 7.92 -42.43 14.61
N ASP A 544 7.20 -42.37 13.48
CA ASP A 544 7.76 -41.96 12.19
C ASP A 544 8.32 -40.53 12.26
N LEU A 545 7.61 -39.58 12.89
CA LEU A 545 8.11 -38.22 13.10
C LEU A 545 9.39 -38.17 13.95
N ILE A 546 9.49 -39.02 14.98
CA ILE A 546 10.70 -39.13 15.80
C ILE A 546 11.85 -39.64 14.95
N ASP A 547 11.65 -40.69 14.16
CA ASP A 547 12.69 -41.26 13.30
C ASP A 547 13.18 -40.26 12.24
N ILE A 548 12.24 -39.51 11.63
CA ILE A 548 12.56 -38.44 10.69
C ILE A 548 13.38 -37.33 11.37
N LEU A 549 13.00 -36.93 12.59
CA LEU A 549 13.73 -35.91 13.35
C LEU A 549 15.15 -36.39 13.69
N LEU A 550 15.30 -37.64 14.14
CA LEU A 550 16.59 -38.22 14.49
C LEU A 550 17.51 -38.28 13.27
N ALA A 551 16.98 -38.67 12.10
CA ALA A 551 17.72 -38.66 10.84
C ALA A 551 18.19 -37.25 10.44
N GLY A 552 17.35 -36.24 10.65
CA GLY A 552 17.64 -34.84 10.32
C GLY A 552 18.45 -34.06 11.36
N THR A 553 18.73 -34.61 12.54
CA THR A 553 19.44 -33.91 13.63
C THR A 553 20.68 -34.63 14.16
N ARG A 554 20.91 -35.90 13.76
CA ARG A 554 21.98 -36.77 14.30
C ARG A 554 21.97 -36.89 15.83
N ARG A 555 20.78 -36.84 16.43
CA ARG A 555 20.61 -37.13 17.86
C ARG A 555 20.64 -38.64 18.09
N SER A 556 21.02 -39.06 19.31
CA SER A 556 21.02 -40.48 19.67
C SER A 556 19.59 -41.03 19.70
N SER A 557 19.44 -42.34 19.48
CA SER A 557 18.13 -43.02 19.60
C SER A 557 17.51 -42.93 20.99
N SER A 558 18.30 -42.59 22.01
CA SER A 558 17.82 -42.33 23.37
C SER A 558 17.24 -40.93 23.59
N PHE A 559 17.36 -40.03 22.61
CA PHE A 559 16.82 -38.69 22.72
C PHE A 559 15.30 -38.70 22.56
N LEU A 560 14.59 -38.12 23.52
CA LEU A 560 13.14 -37.99 23.48
C LEU A 560 12.75 -36.58 23.00
N PRO A 561 12.22 -36.42 21.77
CA PRO A 561 11.83 -35.11 21.26
C PRO A 561 10.69 -34.51 22.05
N THR A 562 10.73 -33.19 22.21
CA THR A 562 9.58 -32.45 22.76
C THR A 562 8.43 -32.43 21.75
N THR A 563 7.19 -32.34 22.23
CA THR A 563 6.01 -32.17 21.35
C THR A 563 6.18 -30.97 20.42
N GLY A 564 6.75 -29.86 20.91
CA GLY A 564 7.01 -28.67 20.08
C GLY A 564 8.02 -28.90 18.96
N GLU A 565 9.06 -29.73 19.18
CA GLU A 565 10.02 -30.10 18.12
C GLU A 565 9.35 -30.95 17.04
N LEU A 566 8.52 -31.92 17.43
CA LEU A 566 7.78 -32.78 16.49
C LEU A 566 6.73 -31.99 15.69
N GLU A 567 5.96 -31.11 16.34
CA GLU A 567 4.99 -30.25 15.65
C GLU A 567 5.68 -29.27 14.69
N THR A 568 6.83 -28.72 15.09
CA THR A 568 7.61 -27.84 14.21
C THR A 568 8.16 -28.59 13.00
N LEU A 569 8.66 -29.82 13.21
CA LEU A 569 9.10 -30.69 12.12
C LEU A 569 7.93 -31.02 11.19
N LYS A 570 6.81 -31.51 11.73
CA LYS A 570 5.60 -31.86 10.96
C LYS A 570 5.15 -30.68 10.10
N ARG A 571 4.99 -29.51 10.70
CA ARG A 571 4.62 -28.28 9.97
C ARG A 571 5.65 -27.93 8.90
N THR A 572 6.94 -28.07 9.17
CA THR A 572 7.99 -27.75 8.20
C THR A 572 7.99 -28.72 7.02
N LEU A 573 7.81 -30.03 7.27
CA LEU A 573 7.70 -31.05 6.23
C LEU A 573 6.42 -30.87 5.40
N LEU A 574 5.30 -30.52 6.02
CA LEU A 574 4.07 -30.17 5.31
C LEU A 574 4.22 -28.92 4.46
N ASN A 575 4.93 -27.90 4.96
CA ASN A 575 5.19 -26.67 4.22
C ASN A 575 6.04 -26.90 2.97
N PHE A 576 7.05 -27.77 3.04
CA PHE A 576 7.84 -28.13 1.87
C PHE A 576 7.15 -29.15 0.97
N THR A 577 6.25 -29.97 1.53
CA THR A 577 5.79 -31.26 1.01
C THR A 577 6.90 -32.32 0.99
N ILE A 578 6.54 -33.57 1.31
CA ILE A 578 7.50 -34.68 1.36
C ILE A 578 8.05 -35.00 -0.02
N ASP A 579 7.20 -35.00 -1.05
CA ASP A 579 7.60 -35.30 -2.42
C ASP A 579 8.60 -34.27 -2.96
N TYR A 580 8.35 -32.98 -2.70
CA TYR A 580 9.31 -31.94 -3.06
C TYR A 580 10.68 -32.13 -2.39
N LEU A 581 10.73 -32.52 -1.11
CA LEU A 581 11.98 -32.83 -0.41
C LEU A 581 12.69 -34.06 -0.99
N LYS A 582 11.94 -35.05 -1.47
CA LYS A 582 12.46 -36.26 -2.12
C LYS A 582 13.01 -35.97 -3.52
N GLU A 583 12.40 -35.07 -4.27
CA GLU A 583 12.73 -34.85 -5.69
C GLU A 583 13.71 -33.69 -5.92
N THR A 584 13.55 -32.58 -5.19
CA THR A 584 14.27 -31.33 -5.47
C THR A 584 15.77 -31.44 -5.22
N ASP A 585 16.57 -30.88 -6.13
CA ASP A 585 18.01 -30.71 -5.91
C ASP A 585 18.28 -29.83 -4.67
N LEU A 586 18.92 -30.39 -3.65
CA LEU A 586 19.03 -29.76 -2.32
C LEU A 586 19.91 -28.50 -2.31
N TYR A 587 20.73 -28.25 -3.34
CA TYR A 587 21.42 -26.95 -3.49
C TYR A 587 20.44 -25.79 -3.68
N ARG A 588 19.19 -26.06 -4.07
CA ARG A 588 18.11 -25.06 -4.14
C ARG A 588 17.53 -24.70 -2.76
N MET A 589 17.84 -25.50 -1.74
CA MET A 589 17.26 -25.36 -0.40
C MET A 589 18.31 -25.03 0.66
N ASN A 590 19.47 -25.68 0.63
CA ASN A 590 20.50 -25.50 1.65
C ASN A 590 21.69 -24.71 1.11
N ARG A 591 22.05 -23.62 1.81
CA ARG A 591 23.15 -22.72 1.39
C ARG A 591 24.52 -23.40 1.40
N GLY A 592 24.74 -24.40 2.25
CA GLY A 592 26.00 -25.14 2.31
C GLY A 592 26.17 -26.04 1.09
N ILE A 593 25.09 -26.68 0.63
CA ILE A 593 25.10 -27.47 -0.61
C ILE A 593 25.27 -26.55 -1.83
N LEU A 594 24.59 -25.40 -1.84
CA LEU A 594 24.76 -24.36 -2.87
C LEU A 594 26.20 -23.86 -2.94
N LEU A 595 26.82 -23.57 -1.79
CA LEU A 595 28.22 -23.15 -1.70
C LEU A 595 29.15 -24.16 -2.36
N VAL A 596 29.06 -25.45 -2.01
CA VAL A 596 29.92 -26.49 -2.61
C VAL A 596 29.65 -26.63 -4.11
N ALA A 597 28.40 -26.54 -4.55
CA ALA A 597 28.07 -26.56 -5.98
C ALA A 597 28.67 -25.35 -6.72
N CYS A 598 28.56 -24.15 -6.14
CA CYS A 598 29.13 -22.91 -6.68
C CYS A 598 30.66 -23.00 -6.80
N VAL A 599 31.35 -23.48 -5.76
CA VAL A 599 32.82 -23.56 -5.76
C VAL A 599 33.33 -24.69 -6.65
N GLU A 600 32.84 -25.92 -6.44
CA GLU A 600 33.45 -27.13 -7.03
C GLU A 600 32.87 -27.51 -8.40
N ARG A 601 31.69 -26.99 -8.79
CA ARG A 601 31.09 -27.26 -10.12
C ARG A 601 31.19 -26.07 -11.05
N LEU A 602 30.94 -24.86 -10.55
CA LEU A 602 30.88 -23.66 -11.37
C LEU A 602 32.22 -22.93 -11.43
N LEU A 603 32.77 -22.50 -10.28
CA LEU A 603 33.94 -21.62 -10.26
C LEU A 603 35.25 -22.34 -10.54
N LEU A 604 35.46 -23.52 -9.94
CA LEU A 604 36.74 -24.21 -9.96
C LEU A 604 36.58 -25.72 -10.18
N PRO A 605 35.98 -26.17 -11.29
CA PRO A 605 35.77 -27.59 -11.53
C PRO A 605 37.09 -28.37 -11.56
N GLY A 606 37.10 -29.51 -10.87
CA GLY A 606 38.20 -30.49 -10.91
C GLY A 606 39.50 -30.07 -10.21
N LYS A 607 39.48 -29.09 -9.30
CA LYS A 607 40.64 -28.76 -8.48
C LYS A 607 40.87 -29.78 -7.36
N ASP A 608 42.08 -29.75 -6.80
CA ASP A 608 42.46 -30.58 -5.66
C ASP A 608 41.71 -30.20 -4.37
N VAL A 609 41.65 -31.15 -3.43
CA VAL A 609 40.92 -30.99 -2.17
C VAL A 609 41.51 -29.88 -1.31
N GLU A 610 42.82 -29.70 -1.31
CA GLU A 610 43.53 -28.71 -0.50
C GLU A 610 43.11 -27.29 -0.89
N LYS A 611 43.00 -27.02 -2.19
CA LYS A 611 42.53 -25.74 -2.73
C LYS A 611 41.09 -25.44 -2.36
N TYR A 612 40.21 -26.44 -2.35
CA TYR A 612 38.83 -26.23 -1.88
C TYR A 612 38.77 -25.93 -0.37
N LEU A 613 39.59 -26.59 0.44
CA LEU A 613 39.66 -26.32 1.88
C LEU A 613 40.16 -24.89 2.16
N GLU A 614 41.12 -24.41 1.38
CA GLU A 614 41.56 -23.00 1.44
C GLU A 614 40.40 -22.04 1.14
N ILE A 615 39.60 -22.36 0.12
CA ILE A 615 38.42 -21.56 -0.25
C ILE A 615 37.38 -21.56 0.86
N TYR A 616 37.09 -22.69 1.51
CA TYR A 616 36.11 -22.73 2.60
C TYR A 616 36.59 -22.05 3.89
N ASN A 617 37.90 -21.82 4.07
CA ASN A 617 38.42 -20.92 5.09
C ASN A 617 38.32 -19.43 4.70
N CYS A 618 38.13 -19.16 3.39
CA CYS A 618 37.96 -17.89 2.69
C CYS A 618 38.57 -16.68 3.39
N SER A 619 39.74 -16.21 2.93
CA SER A 619 40.24 -14.88 3.29
C SER A 619 39.49 -13.80 2.51
N GLN A 620 39.54 -12.55 2.98
CA GLN A 620 38.98 -11.40 2.28
C GLN A 620 39.48 -11.31 0.82
N SER A 621 40.78 -11.51 0.61
CA SER A 621 41.39 -11.52 -0.74
C SER A 621 40.87 -12.65 -1.63
N MET A 622 40.57 -13.82 -1.06
CA MET A 622 40.00 -14.95 -1.79
C MET A 622 38.53 -14.68 -2.14
N ALA A 623 37.76 -14.09 -1.21
CA ALA A 623 36.37 -13.72 -1.43
C ALA A 623 36.22 -12.77 -2.63
N ILE A 624 37.11 -11.77 -2.74
CA ILE A 624 37.16 -10.84 -3.87
C ILE A 624 37.34 -11.59 -5.18
N LYS A 625 38.37 -12.45 -5.27
CA LYS A 625 38.67 -13.22 -6.49
C LYS A 625 37.52 -14.13 -6.90
N LEU A 626 36.92 -14.81 -5.94
CA LEU A 626 35.81 -15.74 -6.20
C LEU A 626 34.54 -14.99 -6.64
N TYR A 627 34.21 -13.87 -6.00
CA TYR A 627 33.05 -13.06 -6.39
C TYR A 627 33.25 -12.43 -7.78
N ASN A 628 34.43 -11.84 -8.04
CA ASN A 628 34.75 -11.30 -9.35
C ASN A 628 34.62 -12.37 -10.43
N LYS A 629 35.17 -13.57 -10.18
CA LYS A 629 35.01 -14.70 -11.10
C LYS A 629 33.56 -15.13 -11.27
N LEU A 630 32.76 -15.08 -10.21
CA LEU A 630 31.32 -15.41 -10.25
C LEU A 630 30.53 -14.39 -11.08
N CYS A 631 30.94 -13.13 -11.11
CA CYS A 631 30.31 -12.05 -11.87
C CYS A 631 30.94 -11.82 -13.26
N ASP A 632 31.90 -12.67 -13.67
CA ASP A 632 32.72 -12.51 -14.88
C ASP A 632 33.51 -11.17 -14.93
N PHE A 633 33.88 -10.64 -13.76
CA PHE A 633 34.75 -9.47 -13.62
C PHE A 633 36.25 -9.85 -13.59
N PRO A 634 37.15 -8.92 -13.95
CA PRO A 634 38.59 -9.11 -13.76
C PRO A 634 38.93 -9.40 -12.30
N GLU A 635 39.94 -10.25 -12.03
CA GLU A 635 40.30 -10.63 -10.65
C GLU A 635 40.66 -9.43 -9.77
N GLU A 636 41.23 -8.39 -10.37
CA GLU A 636 41.67 -7.14 -9.71
C GLU A 636 40.54 -6.10 -9.58
N HIS A 637 39.30 -6.45 -9.95
CA HIS A 637 38.17 -5.55 -9.79
C HIS A 637 37.92 -5.25 -8.31
N GLU A 638 37.95 -3.96 -7.96
CA GLU A 638 37.68 -3.51 -6.61
C GLU A 638 36.21 -3.71 -6.27
N LEU A 639 35.95 -4.26 -5.08
CA LEU A 639 34.61 -4.54 -4.58
C LEU A 639 34.35 -3.70 -3.34
N ASP A 640 33.09 -3.28 -3.16
CA ASP A 640 32.64 -2.62 -1.94
C ASP A 640 32.84 -3.52 -0.70
N ASP A 641 33.23 -2.93 0.42
CA ASP A 641 33.53 -3.64 1.66
C ASP A 641 32.38 -4.54 2.13
N ALA A 642 31.12 -4.15 1.91
CA ALA A 642 29.99 -4.98 2.28
C ALA A 642 29.82 -6.17 1.35
N ILE A 643 30.08 -6.01 0.04
CA ILE A 643 30.11 -7.13 -0.92
C ILE A 643 31.25 -8.08 -0.55
N VAL A 644 32.42 -7.54 -0.21
CA VAL A 644 33.57 -8.34 0.21
C VAL A 644 33.26 -9.15 1.46
N LYS A 645 32.71 -8.50 2.50
CA LYS A 645 32.32 -9.16 3.75
C LYS A 645 31.21 -10.18 3.54
N SER A 646 30.22 -9.87 2.71
CA SER A 646 29.13 -10.78 2.38
C SER A 646 29.64 -12.00 1.59
N SER A 647 30.53 -11.77 0.63
CA SER A 647 31.20 -12.83 -0.14
C SER A 647 32.03 -13.72 0.78
N GLU A 648 32.79 -13.11 1.71
CA GLU A 648 33.54 -13.83 2.72
C GLU A 648 32.62 -14.70 3.58
N CYS A 649 31.49 -14.15 4.05
CA CYS A 649 30.48 -14.91 4.80
C CYS A 649 29.86 -16.05 3.98
N PHE A 650 29.62 -15.84 2.68
CA PHE A 650 29.05 -16.86 1.81
C PHE A 650 30.03 -18.02 1.60
N PHE A 651 31.28 -17.71 1.24
CA PHE A 651 32.29 -18.73 0.91
C PHE A 651 32.93 -19.38 2.14
N ARG A 652 32.95 -18.69 3.29
CA ARG A 652 33.52 -19.24 4.52
C ARG A 652 32.55 -20.21 5.17
N ASN A 653 33.00 -21.46 5.34
CA ASN A 653 32.28 -22.47 6.10
C ASN A 653 33.24 -23.31 6.95
N LYS A 654 33.28 -23.02 8.26
CA LYS A 654 34.16 -23.71 9.23
C LYS A 654 33.90 -25.21 9.31
N LYS A 655 32.67 -25.68 9.02
CA LYS A 655 32.35 -27.10 9.07
C LYS A 655 32.98 -27.83 7.88
N PHE A 656 33.02 -27.22 6.70
CA PHE A 656 33.70 -27.79 5.55
C PHE A 656 35.21 -27.73 5.68
N SER A 657 35.78 -26.71 6.32
CA SER A 657 37.23 -26.63 6.52
C SER A 657 37.76 -27.50 7.67
N ASN A 658 36.98 -27.69 8.74
CA ASN A 658 37.42 -28.46 9.93
C ASN A 658 36.89 -29.90 10.00
N GLN A 659 35.75 -30.20 9.35
CA GLN A 659 35.09 -31.52 9.42
C GLN A 659 34.86 -32.10 8.02
N ASN A 660 35.86 -32.82 7.53
CA ASN A 660 35.85 -33.40 6.18
C ASN A 660 34.58 -34.25 5.89
N ARG A 661 34.03 -34.95 6.89
CA ARG A 661 32.82 -35.78 6.73
C ARG A 661 31.59 -35.03 6.21
N CYS A 662 31.40 -33.78 6.62
CA CYS A 662 30.26 -32.96 6.15
C CYS A 662 30.42 -32.64 4.66
N LEU A 663 31.61 -32.17 4.28
CA LEU A 663 31.96 -31.84 2.90
C LEU A 663 31.92 -33.07 1.99
N GLU A 664 32.45 -34.21 2.42
CA GLU A 664 32.36 -35.49 1.70
C GLU A 664 30.92 -35.92 1.44
N THR A 665 30.03 -35.76 2.43
CA THR A 665 28.60 -36.07 2.27
C THR A 665 27.98 -35.20 1.19
N VAL A 666 28.30 -33.90 1.17
CA VAL A 666 27.82 -32.97 0.13
C VAL A 666 28.39 -33.31 -1.23
N ARG A 667 29.68 -33.63 -1.34
CA ARG A 667 30.34 -34.05 -2.59
C ARG A 667 29.72 -35.32 -3.17
N LEU A 668 29.50 -36.33 -2.33
CA LEU A 668 28.84 -37.57 -2.73
C LEU A 668 27.42 -37.30 -3.25
N TYR A 669 26.68 -36.45 -2.56
CA TYR A 669 25.34 -36.03 -2.99
C TYR A 669 25.38 -35.32 -4.36
N LEU A 670 26.25 -34.31 -4.52
CA LEU A 670 26.37 -33.55 -5.76
C LEU A 670 26.93 -34.38 -6.92
N ASN A 671 27.71 -35.44 -6.66
CA ASN A 671 28.16 -36.38 -7.70
C ASN A 671 27.02 -37.21 -8.29
N GLY A 672 25.92 -37.38 -7.55
CA GLY A 672 24.71 -38.05 -8.03
C GLY A 672 23.80 -37.17 -8.88
N ILE A 673 24.13 -35.89 -9.07
CA ILE A 673 23.32 -34.92 -9.81
C ILE A 673 24.00 -34.61 -11.14
N ASP A 674 23.25 -34.77 -12.23
CA ASP A 674 23.67 -34.27 -13.54
C ASP A 674 23.59 -32.74 -13.56
N MET A 675 24.73 -32.10 -13.86
CA MET A 675 24.90 -30.64 -13.82
C MET A 675 24.91 -30.08 -15.25
N ASP A 676 23.73 -29.73 -15.75
CA ASP A 676 23.56 -29.04 -17.02
C ASP A 676 23.78 -27.51 -16.90
N ASP A 677 23.79 -26.83 -18.04
CA ASP A 677 23.98 -25.39 -18.13
C ASP A 677 22.89 -24.59 -17.39
N GLU A 678 21.65 -25.09 -17.34
CA GLU A 678 20.53 -24.42 -16.65
C GLU A 678 20.75 -24.44 -15.13
N LYS A 679 21.17 -25.59 -14.59
CA LYS A 679 21.50 -25.73 -13.16
C LYS A 679 22.72 -24.91 -12.78
N LEU A 680 23.76 -24.89 -13.61
CA LEU A 680 24.93 -24.04 -13.39
C LEU A 680 24.57 -22.56 -13.42
N LYS A 681 23.70 -22.14 -14.35
CA LYS A 681 23.17 -20.78 -14.39
C LYS A 681 22.37 -20.45 -13.13
N PHE A 682 21.49 -21.35 -12.69
CA PHE A 682 20.75 -21.18 -11.44
C PHE A 682 21.69 -21.03 -10.23
N ILE A 683 22.72 -21.87 -10.12
CA ILE A 683 23.71 -21.81 -9.04
C ILE A 683 24.43 -20.46 -9.06
N LYS A 684 24.83 -19.98 -10.25
CA LYS A 684 25.50 -18.69 -10.44
C LYS A 684 24.62 -17.54 -9.97
N GLU A 685 23.42 -17.42 -10.52
CA GLU A 685 22.48 -16.33 -10.23
C GLU A 685 22.05 -16.33 -8.75
N THR A 686 21.75 -17.51 -8.20
CA THR A 686 21.33 -17.63 -6.79
C THR A 686 22.47 -17.28 -5.83
N SER A 687 23.71 -17.65 -6.15
CA SER A 687 24.88 -17.32 -5.32
C SER A 687 25.15 -15.81 -5.32
N ILE A 688 25.10 -15.17 -6.50
CA ILE A 688 25.26 -13.71 -6.63
C ILE A 688 24.18 -12.98 -5.82
N LEU A 689 22.92 -13.40 -5.97
CA LEU A 689 21.80 -12.81 -5.26
C LEU A 689 22.00 -12.88 -3.74
N LEU A 690 22.33 -14.05 -3.19
CA LEU A 690 22.54 -14.21 -1.76
C LEU A 690 23.67 -13.34 -1.21
N ILE A 691 24.75 -13.17 -1.99
CA ILE A 691 25.87 -12.30 -1.61
C ILE A 691 25.43 -10.83 -1.64
N ASN A 692 24.75 -10.40 -2.71
CA ASN A 692 24.34 -9.01 -2.88
C ASN A 692 23.28 -8.58 -1.85
N ASP A 693 22.30 -9.44 -1.59
CA ASP A 693 21.25 -9.17 -0.60
C ASP A 693 21.85 -8.99 0.80
N LYS A 694 22.80 -9.85 1.16
CA LYS A 694 23.47 -9.78 2.46
C LYS A 694 24.41 -8.57 2.55
N ALA A 695 25.06 -8.18 1.46
CA ALA A 695 25.84 -6.94 1.38
C ALA A 695 24.94 -5.71 1.57
N ALA A 696 23.80 -5.68 0.90
CA ALA A 696 22.81 -4.62 1.04
C ALA A 696 22.34 -4.49 2.51
N MET A 697 22.04 -5.60 3.18
CA MET A 697 21.68 -5.58 4.61
C MET A 697 22.80 -5.07 5.52
N ASP A 698 24.06 -5.41 5.24
CA ASP A 698 25.21 -4.98 6.06
C ASP A 698 25.59 -3.49 5.82
N THR A 699 25.28 -2.92 4.65
CA THR A 699 25.44 -1.47 4.38
C THR A 699 24.41 -0.60 5.09
N VAL A 700 23.26 -1.16 5.46
CA VAL A 700 22.23 -0.49 6.26
C VAL A 700 22.69 -0.50 7.73
N LYS A 701 23.52 0.48 8.12
CA LYS A 701 23.86 0.67 9.54
C LYS A 701 22.58 0.88 10.37
N PRO A 702 22.42 0.21 11.52
CA PRO A 702 21.40 0.58 12.51
C PRO A 702 21.63 2.04 12.97
N PRO A 703 20.57 2.77 13.36
CA PRO A 703 20.73 4.09 13.98
C PRO A 703 21.72 4.02 15.15
N LEU A 704 22.62 5.00 15.20
CA LEU A 704 23.72 5.18 16.17
C LEU A 704 23.29 5.32 17.66
N ILE A 705 22.06 4.95 18.03
CA ILE A 705 21.49 5.18 19.37
C ILE A 705 21.96 4.12 20.39
N THR A 706 22.35 2.91 19.96
CA THR A 706 22.62 1.81 20.90
C THR A 706 24.00 1.85 21.59
N LYS A 707 24.91 2.76 21.21
CA LYS A 707 26.22 2.92 21.88
C LYS A 707 26.28 4.04 22.94
N LEU A 708 25.22 4.83 23.11
CA LEU A 708 25.16 5.90 24.12
C LEU A 708 24.47 5.47 25.43
N LEU A 709 23.95 4.24 25.53
CA LEU A 709 23.13 3.79 26.67
C LEU A 709 23.80 2.76 27.59
N ILE A 710 25.11 2.54 27.49
CA ILE A 710 25.84 1.73 28.46
C ILE A 710 27.13 2.47 28.88
N GLU A 711 26.97 3.42 29.79
CA GLU A 711 27.78 3.51 31.02
C GLU A 711 27.10 4.48 32.03
N PRO A 712 26.92 4.08 33.31
CA PRO A 712 26.21 4.86 34.30
C PRO A 712 27.13 5.70 35.21
N ASN A 713 26.61 6.87 35.61
CA ASN A 713 27.01 7.71 36.75
C ASN A 713 28.33 8.48 36.67
N LEU A 714 28.22 9.82 36.66
CA LEU A 714 28.92 10.69 37.62
C LEU A 714 28.21 12.03 37.83
N PHE A 715 27.94 12.27 39.11
CA PHE A 715 27.26 13.35 39.82
C PHE A 715 27.61 14.83 39.46
N THR A 716 26.54 15.63 39.31
CA THR A 716 26.22 16.94 39.94
C THR A 716 27.14 18.18 39.91
N LYS A 717 26.43 19.33 39.82
CA LYS A 717 26.71 20.72 40.26
C LYS A 717 27.49 21.65 39.32
N HIS A 718 26.79 22.62 38.70
CA HIS A 718 26.54 23.94 39.32
C HIS A 718 25.57 24.81 38.50
N GLN A 719 24.76 25.58 39.23
CA GLN A 719 23.81 26.60 38.78
C GLN A 719 24.50 27.79 38.08
N SER A 720 23.80 28.47 37.16
CA SER A 720 23.28 29.86 37.35
C SER A 720 23.20 30.70 36.07
N ARG A 721 22.02 31.31 35.88
CA ARG A 721 21.73 32.67 35.32
C ARG A 721 21.72 32.92 33.80
N LEU A 722 20.50 33.07 33.30
CA LEU A 722 20.05 34.07 32.30
C LEU A 722 20.41 35.51 32.74
N PRO A 723 20.61 36.49 31.81
CA PRO A 723 19.49 37.07 31.03
C PRO A 723 19.81 37.53 29.58
N ALA A 724 18.75 37.67 28.77
CA ALA A 724 18.69 38.47 27.53
C ALA A 724 18.15 39.89 27.86
N PRO A 725 17.84 40.81 26.91
CA PRO A 725 18.14 40.90 25.46
C PRO A 725 18.62 42.33 25.02
N LYS A 726 18.85 42.56 23.72
CA LYS A 726 18.48 43.79 22.97
C LYS A 726 18.92 43.72 21.49
N ALA A 727 17.95 43.86 20.58
CA ALA A 727 18.11 44.31 19.18
C ALA A 727 17.99 45.87 19.15
N PRO A 728 17.85 46.60 18.00
CA PRO A 728 17.84 46.26 16.56
C PRO A 728 18.62 47.30 15.69
N VAL A 729 18.40 47.34 14.35
CA VAL A 729 18.52 48.45 13.35
C VAL A 729 19.10 47.92 12.02
N GLU A 730 18.78 48.35 10.78
CA GLU A 730 17.65 48.94 10.05
C GLU A 730 18.15 49.20 8.59
N MET A 731 17.23 49.38 7.63
CA MET A 731 17.36 50.03 6.29
C MET A 731 18.05 49.27 5.13
N SER A 732 17.78 49.52 3.84
CA SER A 732 16.70 50.10 3.01
C SER A 732 17.23 50.20 1.55
N ASN A 733 16.38 49.90 0.56
CA ASN A 733 16.31 50.42 -0.84
C ASN A 733 17.47 50.29 -1.87
N ARG A 734 17.19 49.70 -3.06
CA ARG A 734 16.92 50.41 -4.36
C ARG A 734 16.81 49.52 -5.63
N GLN A 735 15.78 49.84 -6.44
CA GLN A 735 15.70 50.01 -7.92
C GLN A 735 15.74 48.84 -8.95
N ALA A 736 14.55 48.60 -9.53
CA ALA A 736 14.11 48.48 -10.94
C ALA A 736 15.05 48.00 -12.08
N ARG A 737 14.56 47.02 -12.88
CA ARG A 737 14.53 47.02 -14.37
C ARG A 737 13.77 45.80 -14.93
N VAL A 738 12.92 46.04 -15.94
CA VAL A 738 12.29 45.02 -16.80
C VAL A 738 13.19 44.78 -18.02
N SER A 739 13.56 43.53 -18.29
CA SER A 739 13.32 42.80 -19.57
C SER A 739 14.34 41.67 -19.86
N VAL A 740 13.82 40.62 -20.51
CA VAL A 740 14.49 39.58 -21.34
C VAL A 740 15.22 38.42 -20.63
N SER A 741 14.76 37.20 -20.97
CA SER A 741 15.34 35.87 -20.72
C SER A 741 15.92 35.64 -19.33
N ARG A 742 15.17 34.95 -18.46
CA ARG A 742 15.69 34.42 -17.18
C ARG A 742 16.75 33.37 -17.51
N ILE A 743 17.96 33.83 -17.73
CA ILE A 743 19.18 33.06 -17.78
C ILE A 743 19.89 33.43 -16.48
N SER A 744 20.29 32.44 -15.70
CA SER A 744 20.92 32.68 -14.40
C SER A 744 22.38 33.14 -14.58
N ASP A 745 22.67 34.39 -14.22
CA ASP A 745 24.02 35.00 -14.28
C ASP A 745 24.98 34.51 -13.17
N ASP A 746 24.50 33.67 -12.24
CA ASP A 746 25.18 33.44 -10.97
C ASP A 746 25.61 31.98 -10.71
N PHE A 747 25.54 31.06 -11.69
CA PHE A 747 25.91 29.66 -11.45
C PHE A 747 27.38 29.51 -11.01
N ALA A 748 28.29 30.24 -11.65
CA ALA A 748 29.72 30.22 -11.31
C ALA A 748 30.03 30.83 -9.93
N GLN A 749 29.10 31.58 -9.34
CA GLN A 749 29.26 32.14 -7.98
C GLN A 749 28.82 31.16 -6.88
N HIS A 750 27.93 30.22 -7.19
CA HIS A 750 27.27 29.36 -6.19
C HIS A 750 27.62 27.87 -6.31
N TYR A 751 28.20 27.46 -7.45
CA TYR A 751 28.48 26.06 -7.74
C TYR A 751 29.87 25.90 -8.36
N GLN A 752 30.45 24.71 -8.22
CA GLN A 752 31.75 24.35 -8.79
C GLN A 752 31.65 23.16 -9.74
N SER A 753 32.52 23.12 -10.76
CA SER A 753 32.63 21.94 -11.62
C SER A 753 33.00 20.72 -10.78
N GLY A 754 32.33 19.60 -11.06
CA GLY A 754 32.43 18.34 -10.34
C GLY A 754 31.54 18.24 -9.10
N GLN A 755 30.91 19.34 -8.65
CA GLN A 755 30.03 19.30 -7.49
C GLN A 755 28.75 18.49 -7.78
N THR A 756 28.33 17.68 -6.81
CA THR A 756 27.04 16.99 -6.84
C THR A 756 25.93 17.95 -6.40
N VAL A 757 24.86 18.00 -7.19
CA VAL A 757 23.67 18.82 -6.96
C VAL A 757 22.42 17.99 -7.20
N LEU A 758 21.26 18.53 -6.80
CA LEU A 758 19.97 18.02 -7.25
C LEU A 758 19.52 18.91 -8.40
N ALA A 759 19.46 18.38 -9.63
CA ALA A 759 19.03 19.14 -10.81
C ALA A 759 17.71 18.59 -11.37
N ILE A 760 16.89 19.43 -12.00
CA ILE A 760 15.67 18.95 -12.65
C ILE A 760 16.02 18.17 -13.91
N ARG A 761 15.62 16.91 -13.96
CA ARG A 761 15.76 16.07 -15.16
C ARG A 761 14.58 16.34 -16.11
N LYS A 762 14.87 16.86 -17.30
CA LYS A 762 13.86 17.32 -18.27
C LYS A 762 12.86 16.24 -18.71
N SER A 763 13.24 14.96 -18.64
CA SER A 763 12.39 13.84 -19.05
C SER A 763 11.18 13.64 -18.13
N ASP A 764 11.30 13.97 -16.85
CA ASP A 764 10.29 13.69 -15.83
C ASP A 764 10.06 14.86 -14.87
N SER A 765 10.68 16.02 -15.11
CA SER A 765 10.53 17.27 -14.35
C SER A 765 10.80 17.12 -12.84
N ASN A 766 11.59 16.12 -12.45
CA ASN A 766 11.91 15.83 -11.06
C ASN A 766 13.35 16.23 -10.72
N PHE A 767 13.57 16.72 -9.51
CA PHE A 767 14.91 16.90 -8.97
C PHE A 767 15.59 15.56 -8.82
N TRP A 768 16.73 15.39 -9.47
CA TRP A 768 17.48 14.16 -9.56
C TRP A 768 18.95 14.42 -9.23
N PRO A 769 19.65 13.51 -8.53
CA PRO A 769 21.08 13.70 -8.28
C PRO A 769 21.82 13.84 -9.59
N ALA A 770 22.66 14.87 -9.69
CA ALA A 770 23.42 15.16 -10.89
C ALA A 770 24.80 15.71 -10.53
N LYS A 771 25.79 15.38 -11.35
CA LYS A 771 27.14 15.91 -11.24
C LYS A 771 27.30 17.06 -12.22
N ILE A 772 27.79 18.20 -11.74
CA ILE A 772 28.15 19.32 -12.59
C ILE A 772 29.41 18.96 -13.37
N ILE A 773 29.35 19.01 -14.70
CA ILE A 773 30.51 18.77 -15.57
C ILE A 773 31.18 20.08 -15.91
N GLU A 774 30.40 21.07 -16.35
CA GLU A 774 30.92 22.36 -16.78
C GLU A 774 29.93 23.48 -16.40
N ILE A 775 30.47 24.61 -15.97
CA ILE A 775 29.69 25.81 -15.66
C ILE A 775 30.08 26.88 -16.67
N GLY A 776 29.19 27.16 -17.59
CA GLY A 776 29.27 28.32 -18.46
C GLY A 776 28.75 29.57 -17.76
N LYS A 777 28.89 30.74 -18.40
CA LYS A 777 28.45 32.04 -17.86
C LYS A 777 26.95 32.08 -17.51
N TYR A 778 26.16 31.24 -18.17
CA TYR A 778 24.70 31.31 -18.25
C TYR A 778 24.02 29.94 -18.23
N LEU A 779 24.80 28.86 -18.26
CA LEU A 779 24.34 27.49 -18.50
C LEU A 779 25.20 26.56 -17.64
N MET A 780 24.59 25.51 -17.09
CA MET A 780 25.27 24.48 -16.34
C MET A 780 25.06 23.13 -17.03
N TYR A 781 26.14 22.45 -17.37
CA TYR A 781 26.12 21.11 -17.94
C TYR A 781 26.20 20.09 -16.82
N VAL A 782 25.22 19.19 -16.76
CA VAL A 782 25.12 18.17 -15.71
C VAL A 782 24.98 16.77 -16.29
N LYS A 783 25.40 15.77 -15.52
CA LYS A 783 25.11 14.35 -15.78
C LYS A 783 24.32 13.77 -14.61
N PHE A 784 23.14 13.22 -14.89
CA PHE A 784 22.30 12.60 -13.87
C PHE A 784 22.82 11.23 -13.46
N PHE A 785 22.65 10.85 -12.20
CA PHE A 785 22.99 9.52 -11.69
C PHE A 785 21.89 8.48 -11.98
N PRO A 786 22.19 7.21 -12.30
CA PRO A 786 23.51 6.70 -12.68
C PRO A 786 24.07 7.47 -13.88
N LEU A 787 25.35 7.85 -13.82
CA LEU A 787 25.96 8.83 -14.74
C LEU A 787 25.72 8.43 -16.20
N SER A 788 24.85 9.18 -16.87
CA SER A 788 24.57 8.99 -18.29
C SER A 788 25.76 9.44 -19.15
N GLU A 789 25.94 8.82 -20.31
CA GLU A 789 26.84 9.33 -21.35
C GLU A 789 26.37 10.71 -21.86
N ARG A 790 25.05 10.96 -21.83
CA ARG A 790 24.44 12.22 -22.25
C ARG A 790 24.60 13.31 -21.18
N MET A 791 24.97 14.51 -21.62
CA MET A 791 24.97 15.72 -20.80
C MET A 791 23.67 16.47 -20.99
N ASP A 792 23.09 16.95 -19.89
CA ASP A 792 21.91 17.79 -19.88
C ASP A 792 22.29 19.23 -19.53
N VAL A 793 21.53 20.18 -20.06
CA VAL A 793 21.76 21.63 -19.89
C VAL A 793 20.71 22.22 -18.98
N ILE A 794 21.18 22.83 -17.89
CA ILE A 794 20.38 23.59 -16.93
C ILE A 794 20.60 25.09 -17.17
N THR A 795 19.51 25.82 -17.37
CA THR A 795 19.50 27.25 -17.71
C THR A 795 19.02 28.14 -16.56
N LEU A 796 18.32 27.56 -15.58
CA LEU A 796 17.68 28.27 -14.47
C LEU A 796 18.27 27.83 -13.13
N LYS A 797 18.54 28.80 -12.24
CA LYS A 797 18.99 28.52 -10.86
C LYS A 797 17.95 27.72 -10.07
N GLU A 798 16.68 27.95 -10.37
CA GLU A 798 15.51 27.30 -9.76
C GLU A 798 15.52 25.78 -10.00
N ASP A 799 16.12 25.34 -11.10
CA ASP A 799 16.22 23.94 -11.51
C ASP A 799 17.39 23.21 -10.86
N VAL A 800 18.15 23.87 -9.97
CA VAL A 800 19.29 23.29 -9.25
C VAL A 800 19.17 23.58 -7.75
N LYS A 801 19.21 22.53 -6.94
CA LYS A 801 19.25 22.59 -5.47
C LYS A 801 20.57 22.03 -4.97
N ALA A 802 21.01 22.53 -3.80
CA ALA A 802 22.15 21.96 -3.11
C ALA A 802 21.87 20.49 -2.75
N PHE A 803 22.88 19.64 -2.92
CA PHE A 803 22.83 18.24 -2.49
C PHE A 803 23.03 18.17 -0.97
N SER A 804 21.96 18.48 -0.22
CA SER A 804 21.93 18.49 1.24
C SER A 804 20.91 17.50 1.80
N LEU A 805 21.07 17.08 3.06
CA LEU A 805 20.10 16.19 3.72
C LEU A 805 18.66 16.73 3.63
N ILE A 806 18.48 18.04 3.79
CA ILE A 806 17.18 18.70 3.68
C ILE A 806 16.68 18.65 2.22
N GLY A 807 17.53 18.95 1.24
CA GLY A 807 17.17 18.90 -0.18
C GLY A 807 16.81 17.48 -0.65
N ILE A 808 17.55 16.49 -0.17
CA ILE A 808 17.33 15.06 -0.43
C ILE A 808 16.03 14.62 0.22
N HIS A 809 15.83 14.91 1.51
CA HIS A 809 14.63 14.54 2.24
C HIS A 809 13.37 15.13 1.59
N ASN A 810 13.40 16.42 1.23
CA ASN A 810 12.30 17.08 0.52
C ASN A 810 12.03 16.45 -0.84
N THR A 811 13.07 15.99 -1.55
CA THR A 811 12.94 15.32 -2.84
C THR A 811 12.41 13.89 -2.70
N ILE A 812 12.74 13.17 -1.61
CA ILE A 812 12.20 11.84 -1.28
C ILE A 812 10.73 11.95 -0.88
N GLN A 813 10.38 12.94 -0.07
CA GLN A 813 9.00 13.18 0.36
C GLN A 813 8.10 13.65 -0.78
N ALA A 814 8.64 14.40 -1.73
CA ALA A 814 7.91 14.82 -2.94
C ALA A 814 7.71 13.68 -3.97
N ARG A 815 8.29 12.49 -3.74
CA ARG A 815 8.18 11.34 -4.64
C ARG A 815 7.22 10.29 -4.08
N SER A 816 6.35 9.77 -4.94
CA SER A 816 5.48 8.65 -4.64
C SER A 816 6.29 7.40 -4.22
N PRO A 817 5.77 6.50 -3.36
CA PRO A 817 6.46 5.31 -2.89
C PRO A 817 6.50 4.15 -3.90
N ASP A 818 6.73 4.47 -5.16
CA ASP A 818 6.75 3.58 -6.33
C ASP A 818 8.18 3.45 -6.92
N LEU A 819 8.31 2.77 -8.07
CA LEU A 819 9.59 2.48 -8.75
C LEU A 819 10.45 3.76 -8.97
N THR A 820 9.82 4.93 -9.06
CA THR A 820 10.49 6.24 -9.18
C THR A 820 11.22 6.70 -7.91
N ARG A 821 10.78 6.28 -6.72
CA ARG A 821 11.50 6.49 -5.46
C ARG A 821 12.64 5.49 -5.32
N GLU A 822 12.45 4.23 -5.72
CA GLU A 822 13.53 3.23 -5.74
C GLU A 822 14.66 3.63 -6.70
N CYS A 823 14.34 4.02 -7.94
CA CYS A 823 15.33 4.54 -8.88
C CYS A 823 16.03 5.81 -8.37
N PHE A 824 15.31 6.68 -7.64
CA PHE A 824 15.91 7.85 -7.02
C PHE A 824 16.84 7.49 -5.87
N MET A 825 16.45 6.55 -5.01
CA MET A 825 17.29 6.06 -3.92
C MET A 825 18.56 5.39 -4.45
N ASN A 826 18.46 4.67 -5.57
CA ASN A 826 19.62 4.10 -6.27
C ASN A 826 20.51 5.21 -6.84
N ALA A 827 19.94 6.21 -7.51
CA ALA A 827 20.69 7.36 -8.00
C ALA A 827 21.33 8.19 -6.87
N LEU A 828 20.66 8.28 -5.72
CA LEU A 828 21.15 8.95 -4.52
C LEU A 828 22.30 8.19 -3.89
N ALA A 829 22.20 6.86 -3.80
CA ALA A 829 23.27 5.99 -3.31
C ALA A 829 24.53 6.16 -4.17
N LEU A 830 24.38 6.18 -5.49
CA LEU A 830 25.49 6.42 -6.41
C LEU A 830 26.09 7.82 -6.26
N ALA A 831 25.26 8.84 -6.10
CA ALA A 831 25.72 10.22 -5.90
C ALA A 831 26.45 10.40 -4.54
N CYS A 832 26.01 9.68 -3.50
CA CYS A 832 26.66 9.66 -2.19
C CYS A 832 27.98 8.89 -2.20
N ALA A 833 28.04 7.75 -2.90
CA ALA A 833 29.26 6.98 -3.07
C ALA A 833 30.35 7.82 -3.75
N GLU A 834 30.00 8.54 -4.82
CA GLU A 834 30.95 9.42 -5.52
C GLU A 834 31.43 10.60 -4.65
N LEU A 835 30.57 11.15 -3.80
CA LEU A 835 30.96 12.20 -2.84
C LEU A 835 31.93 11.68 -1.77
N GLN A 836 31.79 10.42 -1.36
CA GLN A 836 32.71 9.79 -0.41
C GLN A 836 34.09 9.56 -1.05
N GLU A 837 34.16 9.10 -2.30
CA GLU A 837 35.44 8.96 -3.02
C GLU A 837 36.23 10.28 -3.10
N ARG A 838 35.56 11.43 -3.26
CA ARG A 838 36.19 12.76 -3.29
C ARG A 838 36.68 13.31 -1.94
N ILE A 839 36.19 12.77 -0.83
CA ILE A 839 36.62 13.19 0.52
C ILE A 839 37.85 12.39 0.97
N PHE A 840 38.06 11.21 0.39
CA PHE A 840 39.17 10.29 0.71
C PHE A 840 40.29 10.24 -0.34
N CYS A 841 40.14 10.95 -1.47
CA CYS A 841 41.21 11.30 -2.41
C CYS A 841 41.65 12.75 -2.20
#